data_AF-A0A0U1M2Y5-F1
#
_entry.id   AF-A0A0U1M2Y5-F1
#
_cell.length_a   1.000
_cell.length_b   1.000
_cell.length_c   1.000
_cell.angle_alpha   90.00
_cell.angle_beta   90.00
_cell.angle_gamma   90.00
#
_symmetry.space_group_name_H-M   'P 1'
#
loop_
_entity.id
_entity.type
_entity.pdbx_description
1 polymer ?
#
loop_
_entity_poly.entity_id
_entity_poly.type
_entity_poly.pdbx_seq_one_letter_code
_entity_poly.pdbx_strand_id
1 'polypeptide(L)'
;MSTQNLVPLPQGAGYGVVVGLGLAFGIGMVVVNRFLERFMHEKSDHTEMFMVANRSVGTGLTASAVISSWMWATAIIWTTAQGYLYGIAAPFWYAAGCSIQIALMTVLAIHAKVKVPNGHTVLEIVRLRYGTTAHIIYIFLCLVTNLLSVTSMILGAAGVITALTGMNIVASTFLLPLGVIVYTVAGGLKATFLTDYVHTLIVMVILCFLTIKVINNPSITSLSSFYDTLVEADKTRDIAGNYQGSILSFKSKSSIIFGLVHSFGDFALVIMDTSFWQKGFAADTAATMPGYMLGGISYFAVPWAVGTTTGLAAIGLEKTTLFPTYPRMMTTDEINAGYVLPYTVMAVAGKGGAFALLLVVFMCVTSTTSAELIAVSSIFSFDIYRTYINPKAHDRQVIRVSHWTVILFGVFVSAFATALHYGGIDLNWMGYFLATIICPGMFPLAFTILWKKQSAAAATIAPLLGLASGIAVWLGTAYAYAGELSVLSTEAQLPCLWGALTSTFSSAIYSVVITYIKPDDFDWRIFLLLSEVKDGSEGETTPNSPISENKNLDSIVHPYPPQELRRMNRAAVIASIFSAIVGFVTWVVWPLPLYRDWIFNKPFFMGWTTVSEIWLFVCLLVAVVYPVYDGRHVLRRAFRLLFGASTEKESTNNSDEGDTTVHIRTEEAITEGQSSGLWKHPQDKGGDFTNLEYWINLAKILEDGKFHGLFLADHLGIYDVYKGPANPDPALLSGAQFPVGDPFMLISAMAAATKSLGFGVTASTTYETSPYALARKLSTLDHITRGRIGWNIVTSFLDSAAKAYGLDEQIPHDERYARADEYLELTYKLWEGTWQDDAVQKNPESKVYTNPEKVRRIEHEGKYFKSTAANQLPASKQRTPLLFQAGASSAGKSFAAKHSEVMFLPGLEPEKTGAIVKDMRKQLVDAGRAPDGIKFIAGFLVIVDETDAKAQAKYEEHLSYADLEGMATLFGGWTGADLSKFEDDEDFSFTAVAGIQSMIQSWSKTIPNSNGLKWTKRRILQELSLGGVHPRAIGSPQTVADILEKWVDIADIDGFNFSYTVTPGTFEDMIKYLFPELRKRGVIWADYDVPGGAARENYFMDGKGPQVRDDHPAASYKWK
;
A
#
# COMPACT_ATOMS: atom_id res chain seq x y z
N MET A 1 -47.26 33.09 12.14
CA MET A 1 -46.08 33.49 12.96
C MET A 1 -45.21 34.42 12.13
N SER A 2 -44.28 35.17 12.73
CA SER A 2 -43.26 35.88 11.96
C SER A 2 -42.29 34.88 11.31
N THR A 3 -41.64 35.27 10.21
CA THR A 3 -40.66 34.45 9.48
C THR A 3 -39.47 34.01 10.34
N GLN A 4 -39.18 34.73 11.43
CA GLN A 4 -38.17 34.36 12.43
C GLN A 4 -38.41 33.00 13.10
N ASN A 5 -39.64 32.48 13.14
CA ASN A 5 -39.94 31.20 13.79
C ASN A 5 -39.64 29.96 12.92
N LEU A 6 -39.43 30.11 11.61
CA LEU A 6 -39.14 29.00 10.70
C LEU A 6 -37.67 28.55 10.74
N VAL A 7 -36.77 29.37 11.30
CA VAL A 7 -35.33 29.10 11.36
C VAL A 7 -34.99 28.41 12.70
N PRO A 8 -34.60 27.12 12.73
CA PRO A 8 -34.42 26.38 13.99
C PRO A 8 -33.20 26.83 14.80
N LEU A 9 -32.13 27.28 14.13
CA LEU A 9 -30.82 27.60 14.72
C LEU A 9 -30.47 29.09 14.52
N PRO A 10 -29.69 29.71 15.41
CA PRO A 10 -29.20 31.06 15.19
C PRO A 10 -28.18 31.11 14.04
N GLN A 11 -28.04 32.26 13.37
CA GLN A 11 -27.01 32.49 12.33
C GLN A 11 -25.59 32.10 12.79
N GLY A 12 -25.27 32.29 14.07
CA GLY A 12 -24.00 31.87 14.67
C GLY A 12 -23.72 30.37 14.58
N ALA A 13 -24.75 29.51 14.46
CA ALA A 13 -24.56 28.08 14.17
C ALA A 13 -24.17 27.85 12.70
N GLY A 14 -24.74 28.61 11.76
CA GLY A 14 -24.38 28.57 10.34
C GLY A 14 -22.93 28.98 10.11
N TYR A 15 -22.54 30.18 10.56
CA TYR A 15 -21.15 30.63 10.52
C TYR A 15 -20.22 29.73 11.37
N GLY A 16 -20.70 29.23 12.51
CA GLY A 16 -19.95 28.32 13.39
C GLY A 16 -19.60 26.98 12.75
N VAL A 17 -20.49 26.43 11.90
CA VAL A 17 -20.18 25.23 11.10
C VAL A 17 -19.38 25.62 9.86
N VAL A 18 -19.91 26.49 8.99
CA VAL A 18 -19.31 26.79 7.69
C VAL A 18 -17.89 27.37 7.81
N VAL A 19 -17.68 28.32 8.74
CA VAL A 19 -16.37 28.95 8.96
C VAL A 19 -15.62 28.27 10.11
N GLY A 20 -16.26 28.09 11.26
CA GLY A 20 -15.60 27.54 12.46
C GLY A 20 -15.16 26.09 12.28
N LEU A 21 -16.10 25.20 11.96
CA LEU A 21 -15.77 23.79 11.68
C LEU A 21 -14.99 23.64 10.37
N GLY A 22 -15.27 24.46 9.34
CA GLY A 22 -14.49 24.45 8.10
C GLY A 22 -13.01 24.81 8.29
N LEU A 23 -12.69 25.83 9.09
CA LEU A 23 -11.30 26.16 9.45
C LEU A 23 -10.69 25.11 10.39
N ALA A 24 -11.44 24.62 11.39
CA ALA A 24 -10.95 23.58 12.29
C ALA A 24 -10.65 22.26 11.56
N PHE A 25 -11.48 21.90 10.58
CA PHE A 25 -11.29 20.74 9.71
C PHE A 25 -10.18 20.95 8.69
N GLY A 26 -10.04 22.15 8.11
CA GLY A 26 -8.91 22.50 7.24
C GLY A 26 -7.58 22.46 7.98
N ILE A 27 -7.51 23.03 9.19
CA ILE A 27 -6.35 22.91 10.09
C ILE A 27 -6.12 21.45 10.47
N GLY A 28 -7.19 20.70 10.78
CA GLY A 28 -7.14 19.26 11.05
C GLY A 28 -6.52 18.47 9.89
N MET A 29 -6.92 18.76 8.65
CA MET A 29 -6.38 18.13 7.44
C MET A 29 -4.97 18.61 7.09
N VAL A 30 -4.58 19.85 7.41
CA VAL A 30 -3.18 20.31 7.33
C VAL A 30 -2.31 19.61 8.39
N VAL A 31 -2.84 19.38 9.60
CA VAL A 31 -2.16 18.61 10.66
C VAL A 31 -2.09 17.12 10.30
N VAL A 32 -3.14 16.55 9.72
CA VAL A 32 -3.15 15.16 9.21
C VAL A 32 -2.21 15.02 8.02
N ASN A 33 -2.20 15.94 7.06
CA ASN A 33 -1.23 15.90 5.96
C ASN A 33 0.20 16.07 6.49
N ARG A 34 0.49 17.07 7.34
CA ARG A 34 1.82 17.17 7.98
C ARG A 34 2.16 15.94 8.81
N PHE A 35 1.18 15.23 9.35
CA PHE A 35 1.37 13.96 10.04
C PHE A 35 1.66 12.81 9.05
N LEU A 36 1.05 12.82 7.87
CA LEU A 36 1.36 11.90 6.78
C LEU A 36 2.76 12.19 6.19
N GLU A 37 3.10 13.44 5.91
CA GLU A 37 4.39 13.92 5.40
C GLU A 37 5.54 13.65 6.36
N ARG A 38 5.48 14.24 7.56
CA ARG A 38 6.53 14.14 8.60
C ARG A 38 6.67 12.69 9.00
N PHE A 39 5.58 12.16 9.55
CA PHE A 39 5.64 10.85 10.13
C PHE A 39 5.51 9.77 9.06
N MET A 40 4.36 9.59 8.38
CA MET A 40 4.17 8.45 7.45
C MET A 40 5.09 8.46 6.20
N HIS A 41 5.90 9.49 6.01
CA HIS A 41 6.72 9.81 4.82
C HIS A 41 5.91 10.06 3.56
N GLU A 42 4.62 10.28 3.68
CA GLU A 42 3.70 10.49 2.58
C GLU A 42 3.76 11.96 2.13
N LYS A 43 4.96 12.38 1.70
CA LYS A 43 5.23 13.70 1.11
C LYS A 43 4.46 13.89 -0.19
N SER A 44 3.72 14.98 -0.27
CA SER A 44 2.95 15.38 -1.46
C SER A 44 3.74 16.35 -2.37
N ASP A 45 5.08 16.27 -2.36
CA ASP A 45 5.98 17.10 -3.16
C ASP A 45 6.31 16.53 -4.56
N HIS A 46 5.92 15.28 -4.81
CA HIS A 46 5.98 14.60 -6.10
C HIS A 46 4.61 14.42 -6.75
N THR A 47 4.54 14.53 -8.07
CA THR A 47 3.25 14.55 -8.79
C THR A 47 2.50 13.22 -8.72
N GLU A 48 3.18 12.07 -8.79
CA GLU A 48 2.56 10.74 -8.66
C GLU A 48 1.85 10.57 -7.30
N MET A 49 2.43 11.14 -6.23
CA MET A 49 1.86 11.08 -4.90
C MET A 49 0.72 12.09 -4.72
N PHE A 50 0.91 13.33 -5.18
CA PHE A 50 -0.09 14.39 -5.10
C PHE A 50 -1.33 14.07 -5.96
N MET A 51 -1.16 13.54 -7.18
CA MET A 51 -2.23 13.40 -8.17
C MET A 51 -2.91 12.03 -8.18
N VAL A 52 -2.19 10.94 -7.84
CA VAL A 52 -2.72 9.56 -7.89
C VAL A 52 -2.29 8.70 -6.69
N ALA A 53 -1.83 9.32 -5.59
CA ALA A 53 -1.51 8.65 -4.32
C ALA A 53 -0.53 7.47 -4.44
N ASN A 54 0.41 7.51 -5.39
CA ASN A 54 1.31 6.41 -5.75
C ASN A 54 0.59 5.08 -6.05
N ARG A 55 -0.66 5.15 -6.56
CA ARG A 55 -1.52 4.02 -6.94
C ARG A 55 -1.70 2.97 -5.82
N SER A 56 -1.58 3.42 -4.56
CA SER A 56 -1.39 2.57 -3.39
C SER A 56 -2.65 2.37 -2.52
N VAL A 57 -3.84 2.76 -2.99
CA VAL A 57 -5.05 2.78 -2.14
C VAL A 57 -5.68 1.38 -2.05
N GLY A 58 -5.78 0.85 -0.82
CA GLY A 58 -6.35 -0.47 -0.52
C GLY A 58 -7.87 -0.57 -0.66
N THR A 59 -8.40 -1.79 -0.60
CA THR A 59 -9.79 -2.12 -0.93
C THR A 59 -10.81 -1.37 -0.07
N GLY A 60 -10.62 -1.33 1.25
CA GLY A 60 -11.55 -0.67 2.15
C GLY A 60 -11.60 0.85 1.94
N LEU A 61 -10.45 1.50 1.84
CA LEU A 61 -10.39 2.95 1.60
C LEU A 61 -10.87 3.32 0.19
N THR A 62 -10.66 2.46 -0.81
CA THR A 62 -11.27 2.58 -2.14
C THR A 62 -12.79 2.52 -2.06
N ALA A 63 -13.37 1.52 -1.38
CA ALA A 63 -14.83 1.41 -1.23
C ALA A 63 -15.43 2.62 -0.50
N SER A 64 -14.79 3.10 0.56
CA SER A 64 -15.24 4.28 1.32
C SER A 64 -15.17 5.56 0.48
N ALA A 65 -14.09 5.81 -0.24
CA ALA A 65 -13.94 7.00 -1.08
C ALA A 65 -14.80 6.94 -2.37
N VAL A 66 -15.10 5.74 -2.89
CA VAL A 66 -16.13 5.55 -3.91
C VAL A 66 -17.47 5.99 -3.33
N ILE A 67 -17.94 5.41 -2.22
CA ILE A 67 -19.21 5.80 -1.57
C ILE A 67 -19.26 7.31 -1.31
N SER A 68 -18.18 7.88 -0.74
CA SER A 68 -18.04 9.31 -0.46
C SER A 68 -18.22 10.21 -1.69
N SER A 69 -17.71 9.79 -2.86
CA SER A 69 -17.84 10.52 -4.13
C SER A 69 -19.29 10.72 -4.57
N TRP A 70 -20.23 9.92 -4.04
CA TRP A 70 -21.66 9.97 -4.30
C TRP A 70 -22.48 10.48 -3.11
N MET A 71 -21.86 10.70 -1.95
CA MET A 71 -22.52 11.25 -0.76
C MET A 71 -22.67 12.77 -0.87
N TRP A 72 -23.33 13.19 -1.94
CA TRP A 72 -23.62 14.56 -2.29
C TRP A 72 -24.70 15.15 -1.38
N ALA A 73 -24.56 16.43 -1.04
CA ALA A 73 -25.59 17.14 -0.26
C ALA A 73 -26.93 17.11 -1.02
N THR A 74 -26.87 17.35 -2.32
CA THR A 74 -28.02 17.29 -3.23
C THR A 74 -28.65 15.90 -3.29
N ALA A 75 -27.90 14.80 -3.21
CA ALA A 75 -28.49 13.45 -3.26
C ALA A 75 -29.41 13.18 -2.06
N ILE A 76 -28.98 13.58 -0.86
CA ILE A 76 -29.73 13.44 0.39
C ILE A 76 -30.94 14.40 0.40
N ILE A 77 -30.77 15.63 -0.08
CA ILE A 77 -31.83 16.65 -0.17
C ILE A 77 -32.88 16.27 -1.22
N TRP A 78 -32.45 15.91 -2.43
CA TRP A 78 -33.30 15.69 -3.60
C TRP A 78 -34.01 14.33 -3.52
N THR A 79 -33.39 13.22 -3.05
CA THR A 79 -34.13 11.96 -2.79
C THR A 79 -35.30 12.19 -1.81
N THR A 80 -35.11 13.05 -0.83
CA THR A 80 -36.12 13.41 0.17
C THR A 80 -37.23 14.26 -0.44
N ALA A 81 -36.89 15.26 -1.26
CA ALA A 81 -37.85 16.09 -1.98
C ALA A 81 -38.65 15.26 -3.02
N GLN A 82 -38.00 14.38 -3.78
CA GLN A 82 -38.66 13.50 -4.74
C GLN A 82 -39.54 12.44 -4.06
N GLY A 83 -39.12 11.91 -2.90
CA GLY A 83 -39.96 11.05 -2.06
C GLY A 83 -41.22 11.74 -1.53
N TYR A 84 -41.14 13.03 -1.20
CA TYR A 84 -42.31 13.85 -0.85
C TYR A 84 -43.19 14.17 -2.08
N LEU A 85 -42.60 14.48 -3.23
CA LEU A 85 -43.31 14.84 -4.46
C LEU A 85 -44.05 13.65 -5.10
N TYR A 86 -43.41 12.48 -5.20
CA TYR A 86 -43.92 11.35 -5.99
C TYR A 86 -44.14 10.05 -5.21
N GLY A 87 -43.82 10.01 -3.91
CA GLY A 87 -44.06 8.87 -3.04
C GLY A 87 -42.97 7.79 -3.09
N ILE A 88 -43.33 6.58 -2.64
CA ILE A 88 -42.39 5.51 -2.29
C ILE A 88 -41.52 4.97 -3.44
N ALA A 89 -41.90 5.23 -4.69
CA ALA A 89 -41.13 4.84 -5.87
C ALA A 89 -39.85 5.68 -6.08
N ALA A 90 -39.90 7.00 -5.89
CA ALA A 90 -38.82 7.89 -6.28
C ALA A 90 -37.47 7.63 -5.56
N PRO A 91 -37.43 7.35 -4.24
CA PRO A 91 -36.19 7.00 -3.54
C PRO A 91 -35.50 5.74 -4.08
N PHE A 92 -36.28 4.77 -4.57
CA PHE A 92 -35.74 3.58 -5.23
C PHE A 92 -35.16 3.91 -6.61
N TRP A 93 -35.87 4.70 -7.42
CA TRP A 93 -35.39 5.08 -8.75
C TRP A 93 -34.15 5.98 -8.70
N TYR A 94 -33.99 6.77 -7.63
CA TYR A 94 -32.73 7.44 -7.28
C TYR A 94 -31.60 6.40 -7.09
N ALA A 95 -31.78 5.48 -6.15
CA ALA A 95 -30.79 4.44 -5.82
C ALA A 95 -30.40 3.56 -7.01
N ALA A 96 -31.38 3.18 -7.84
CA ALA A 96 -31.17 2.35 -9.02
C ALA A 96 -30.32 3.05 -10.10
N GLY A 97 -30.36 4.39 -10.18
CA GLY A 97 -29.47 5.17 -11.04
C GLY A 97 -28.01 5.08 -10.61
N CYS A 98 -27.70 5.53 -9.39
CA CYS A 98 -26.31 5.58 -8.90
C CYS A 98 -25.59 4.22 -8.95
N SER A 99 -26.24 3.13 -8.56
CA SER A 99 -25.58 1.81 -8.48
C SER A 99 -25.13 1.23 -9.81
N ILE A 100 -25.86 1.42 -10.92
CA ILE A 100 -25.42 0.90 -12.23
C ILE A 100 -24.21 1.69 -12.78
N GLN A 101 -24.10 2.97 -12.42
CA GLN A 101 -23.00 3.85 -12.85
C GLN A 101 -21.70 3.54 -12.10
N ILE A 102 -21.76 3.31 -10.79
CA ILE A 102 -20.61 2.85 -9.99
C ILE A 102 -20.10 1.49 -10.51
N ALA A 103 -21.01 0.59 -10.85
CA ALA A 103 -20.66 -0.70 -11.43
C ALA A 103 -20.00 -0.56 -12.82
N LEU A 104 -20.48 0.34 -13.68
CA LEU A 104 -19.84 0.62 -14.98
C LEU A 104 -18.45 1.24 -14.80
N MET A 105 -18.26 2.14 -13.82
CA MET A 105 -16.95 2.73 -13.56
C MET A 105 -15.91 1.71 -13.10
N THR A 106 -16.35 0.61 -12.47
CA THR A 106 -15.48 -0.54 -12.17
C THR A 106 -14.84 -1.10 -13.45
N VAL A 107 -15.62 -1.22 -14.53
CA VAL A 107 -15.16 -1.73 -15.84
C VAL A 107 -14.17 -0.78 -16.47
N LEU A 108 -14.47 0.53 -16.44
CA LEU A 108 -13.62 1.57 -17.01
C LEU A 108 -12.28 1.70 -16.26
N ALA A 109 -12.30 1.69 -14.92
CA ALA A 109 -11.08 1.78 -14.10
C ALA A 109 -10.14 0.59 -14.32
N ILE A 110 -10.65 -0.64 -14.40
CA ILE A 110 -9.81 -1.83 -14.69
C ILE A 110 -9.24 -1.74 -16.11
N HIS A 111 -10.05 -1.38 -17.13
CA HIS A 111 -9.54 -1.23 -18.49
C HIS A 111 -8.54 -0.07 -18.63
N ALA A 112 -8.69 1.01 -17.87
CA ALA A 112 -7.70 2.08 -17.79
C ALA A 112 -6.37 1.56 -17.22
N LYS A 113 -6.38 0.80 -16.12
CA LYS A 113 -5.15 0.19 -15.57
C LYS A 113 -4.48 -0.84 -16.49
N VAL A 114 -5.26 -1.59 -17.29
CA VAL A 114 -4.74 -2.59 -18.24
C VAL A 114 -4.14 -1.95 -19.51
N LYS A 115 -4.43 -0.68 -19.80
CA LYS A 115 -4.04 -0.01 -21.07
C LYS A 115 -3.19 1.24 -20.88
N VAL A 116 -3.46 2.01 -19.82
CA VAL A 116 -2.81 3.29 -19.51
C VAL A 116 -2.33 3.23 -18.04
N PRO A 117 -1.43 2.29 -17.69
CA PRO A 117 -1.03 2.03 -16.30
C PRO A 117 -0.46 3.28 -15.60
N ASN A 118 0.16 4.19 -16.36
CA ASN A 118 0.86 5.39 -15.89
C ASN A 118 0.02 6.68 -15.96
N GLY A 119 -1.21 6.66 -16.49
CA GLY A 119 -1.99 7.87 -16.74
C GLY A 119 -2.40 8.63 -15.48
N HIS A 120 -2.56 9.95 -15.56
CA HIS A 120 -3.02 10.84 -14.49
C HIS A 120 -4.43 11.36 -14.74
N THR A 121 -4.78 11.66 -16.00
CA THR A 121 -6.13 12.10 -16.40
C THR A 121 -6.69 11.24 -17.55
N VAL A 122 -8.01 11.31 -17.77
CA VAL A 122 -8.64 10.68 -18.94
C VAL A 122 -8.34 11.44 -20.25
N LEU A 123 -7.94 12.71 -20.14
CA LEU A 123 -7.69 13.60 -21.27
C LEU A 123 -6.34 13.33 -21.93
N GLU A 124 -5.32 12.91 -21.17
CA GLU A 124 -4.06 12.39 -21.72
C GLU A 124 -4.32 11.21 -22.69
N ILE A 125 -5.30 10.34 -22.38
CA ILE A 125 -5.72 9.22 -23.22
C ILE A 125 -6.33 9.72 -24.54
N VAL A 126 -7.22 10.71 -24.45
CA VAL A 126 -7.82 11.38 -25.62
C VAL A 126 -6.74 12.02 -26.49
N ARG A 127 -5.77 12.73 -25.88
CA ARG A 127 -4.65 13.36 -26.58
C ARG A 127 -3.78 12.33 -27.32
N LEU A 128 -3.39 11.25 -26.65
CA LEU A 128 -2.55 10.20 -27.25
C LEU A 128 -3.26 9.47 -28.40
N ARG A 129 -4.57 9.29 -28.31
CA ARG A 129 -5.33 8.54 -29.33
C ARG A 129 -5.82 9.38 -30.50
N TYR A 130 -6.23 10.63 -30.25
CA TYR A 130 -6.94 11.46 -31.23
C TYR A 130 -6.31 12.84 -31.48
N GLY A 131 -5.24 13.19 -30.77
CA GLY A 131 -4.50 14.44 -30.93
C GLY A 131 -5.22 15.68 -30.40
N THR A 132 -4.63 16.84 -30.69
CA THR A 132 -4.96 18.14 -30.10
C THR A 132 -6.42 18.57 -30.27
N THR A 133 -7.04 18.34 -31.44
CA THR A 133 -8.41 18.82 -31.72
C THR A 133 -9.44 18.16 -30.81
N ALA A 134 -9.37 16.83 -30.66
CA ALA A 134 -10.22 16.12 -29.72
C ALA A 134 -9.89 16.55 -28.28
N HIS A 135 -8.60 16.61 -27.93
CA HIS A 135 -8.15 16.95 -26.58
C HIS A 135 -8.75 18.29 -26.07
N ILE A 136 -8.72 19.35 -26.89
CA ILE A 136 -9.30 20.65 -26.54
C ILE A 136 -10.83 20.57 -26.32
N ILE A 137 -11.54 19.76 -27.11
CA ILE A 137 -13.00 19.57 -26.95
C ILE A 137 -13.31 18.82 -25.65
N TYR A 138 -12.58 17.76 -25.31
CA TYR A 138 -12.81 17.05 -24.05
C TYR A 138 -12.34 17.86 -22.83
N ILE A 139 -11.26 18.66 -22.91
CA ILE A 139 -10.92 19.66 -21.88
C ILE A 139 -12.13 20.55 -21.59
N PHE A 140 -12.77 21.11 -22.62
CA PHE A 140 -13.96 21.95 -22.44
C PHE A 140 -15.14 21.17 -21.83
N LEU A 141 -15.47 19.98 -22.33
CA LEU A 141 -16.60 19.20 -21.84
C LEU A 141 -16.40 18.69 -20.40
N CYS A 142 -15.19 18.27 -20.03
CA CYS A 142 -14.83 17.93 -18.65
C CYS A 142 -14.93 19.15 -17.73
N LEU A 143 -14.32 20.28 -18.08
CA LEU A 143 -14.37 21.51 -17.28
C LEU A 143 -15.81 22.03 -17.09
N VAL A 144 -16.67 21.92 -18.11
CA VAL A 144 -18.11 22.24 -17.98
C VAL A 144 -18.82 21.26 -17.05
N THR A 145 -18.51 19.96 -17.14
CA THR A 145 -19.07 18.93 -16.26
C THR A 145 -18.71 19.19 -14.80
N ASN A 146 -17.41 19.37 -14.52
CA ASN A 146 -16.89 19.71 -13.20
C ASN A 146 -17.56 20.98 -12.65
N LEU A 147 -17.55 22.07 -13.43
CA LEU A 147 -18.17 23.34 -13.03
C LEU A 147 -19.64 23.19 -12.64
N LEU A 148 -20.47 22.57 -13.49
CA LEU A 148 -21.90 22.43 -13.21
C LEU A 148 -22.17 21.51 -12.01
N SER A 149 -21.37 20.46 -11.84
CA SER A 149 -21.42 19.55 -10.68
C SER A 149 -21.15 20.29 -9.37
N VAL A 150 -19.97 20.90 -9.21
CA VAL A 150 -19.60 21.60 -7.96
C VAL A 150 -20.52 22.81 -7.67
N THR A 151 -21.00 23.49 -8.71
CA THR A 151 -21.97 24.60 -8.59
C THR A 151 -23.30 24.12 -8.02
N SER A 152 -23.83 23.00 -8.52
CA SER A 152 -25.06 22.38 -8.00
C SER A 152 -24.93 22.02 -6.51
N MET A 153 -23.78 21.49 -6.09
CA MET A 153 -23.53 21.14 -4.68
C MET A 153 -23.49 22.37 -3.78
N ILE A 154 -22.75 23.41 -4.18
CA ILE A 154 -22.61 24.65 -3.41
C ILE A 154 -23.98 25.35 -3.27
N LEU A 155 -24.76 25.42 -4.35
CA LEU A 155 -26.07 26.07 -4.36
C LEU A 155 -27.09 25.32 -3.47
N GLY A 156 -27.20 24.00 -3.62
CA GLY A 156 -28.11 23.17 -2.81
C GLY A 156 -27.75 23.17 -1.32
N ALA A 157 -26.45 23.11 -0.99
CA ALA A 157 -25.98 23.21 0.38
C ALA A 157 -26.25 24.59 0.99
N ALA A 158 -25.93 25.66 0.26
CA ALA A 158 -26.16 27.04 0.71
C ALA A 158 -27.66 27.33 0.95
N GLY A 159 -28.56 26.78 0.12
CA GLY A 159 -30.01 26.84 0.33
C GLY A 159 -30.45 26.21 1.66
N VAL A 160 -30.03 24.97 1.94
CA VAL A 160 -30.42 24.28 3.20
C VAL A 160 -29.74 24.89 4.43
N ILE A 161 -28.50 25.39 4.33
CA ILE A 161 -27.84 26.14 5.42
C ILE A 161 -28.61 27.44 5.71
N THR A 162 -29.08 28.14 4.67
CA THR A 162 -29.94 29.32 4.79
C THR A 162 -31.25 28.99 5.51
N ALA A 163 -31.93 27.90 5.12
CA ALA A 163 -33.17 27.46 5.78
C ALA A 163 -32.97 27.07 7.26
N LEU A 164 -31.88 26.38 7.58
CA LEU A 164 -31.58 25.89 8.93
C LEU A 164 -31.11 27.00 9.90
N THR A 165 -30.46 28.05 9.40
CA THR A 165 -29.71 28.99 10.26
C THR A 165 -29.98 30.48 9.99
N GLY A 166 -30.66 30.80 8.88
CA GLY A 166 -30.84 32.18 8.42
C GLY A 166 -29.54 32.86 7.98
N MET A 167 -28.44 32.12 7.84
CA MET A 167 -27.19 32.60 7.25
C MET A 167 -27.45 33.12 5.84
N ASN A 168 -26.76 34.18 5.42
CA ASN A 168 -26.93 34.71 4.07
C ASN A 168 -26.42 33.71 3.03
N ILE A 169 -27.23 33.42 2.01
CA ILE A 169 -26.91 32.40 1.00
C ILE A 169 -25.63 32.74 0.20
N VAL A 170 -25.39 34.00 -0.15
CA VAL A 170 -24.17 34.43 -0.86
C VAL A 170 -22.95 34.29 0.05
N ALA A 171 -23.06 34.65 1.32
CA ALA A 171 -22.02 34.35 2.30
C ALA A 171 -21.75 32.83 2.41
N SER A 172 -22.79 32.00 2.33
CA SER A 172 -22.62 30.54 2.34
C SER A 172 -21.93 30.01 1.06
N THR A 173 -22.28 30.50 -0.12
CA THR A 173 -21.63 30.08 -1.39
C THR A 173 -20.13 30.38 -1.45
N PHE A 174 -19.67 31.48 -0.84
CA PHE A 174 -18.24 31.83 -0.77
C PHE A 174 -17.50 31.20 0.41
N LEU A 175 -18.16 31.02 1.56
CA LEU A 175 -17.50 30.49 2.76
C LEU A 175 -17.43 28.94 2.79
N LEU A 176 -18.31 28.24 2.06
CA LEU A 176 -18.25 26.78 1.95
C LEU A 176 -16.96 26.28 1.27
N PRO A 177 -16.53 26.77 0.09
CA PRO A 177 -15.29 26.32 -0.54
C PRO A 177 -14.04 26.82 0.18
N LEU A 178 -14.12 27.91 0.96
CA LEU A 178 -12.95 28.57 1.56
C LEU A 178 -12.14 27.61 2.46
N GLY A 179 -12.80 26.85 3.32
CA GLY A 179 -12.14 25.85 4.17
C GLY A 179 -11.54 24.69 3.36
N VAL A 180 -12.16 24.34 2.23
CA VAL A 180 -11.72 23.26 1.33
C VAL A 180 -10.45 23.65 0.60
N ILE A 181 -10.43 24.82 -0.06
CA ILE A 181 -9.28 25.37 -0.80
C ILE A 181 -8.00 25.30 0.05
N VAL A 182 -8.08 25.63 1.34
CA VAL A 182 -6.94 25.63 2.27
C VAL A 182 -6.32 24.23 2.46
N TYR A 183 -7.12 23.16 2.59
CA TYR A 183 -6.58 21.82 2.76
C TYR A 183 -6.31 21.09 1.43
N THR A 184 -7.07 21.37 0.37
CA THR A 184 -6.82 20.81 -0.97
C THR A 184 -5.48 21.28 -1.54
N VAL A 185 -5.07 22.54 -1.29
CA VAL A 185 -3.73 23.07 -1.61
C VAL A 185 -2.62 22.42 -0.76
N ALA A 186 -2.94 21.77 0.36
CA ALA A 186 -1.96 21.18 1.26
C ALA A 186 -1.77 19.66 1.08
N GLY A 187 -2.85 18.91 0.81
CA GLY A 187 -2.87 17.46 1.03
C GLY A 187 -2.88 16.53 -0.19
N GLY A 188 -3.14 17.04 -1.40
CA GLY A 188 -3.28 16.22 -2.60
C GLY A 188 -4.37 15.13 -2.51
N LEU A 189 -4.32 14.16 -3.43
CA LEU A 189 -5.35 13.11 -3.53
C LEU A 189 -5.33 12.16 -2.33
N LYS A 190 -4.16 11.78 -1.80
CA LYS A 190 -4.09 10.79 -0.70
C LYS A 190 -4.66 11.32 0.62
N ALA A 191 -4.43 12.59 0.94
CA ALA A 191 -5.14 13.22 2.06
C ALA A 191 -6.65 13.24 1.78
N THR A 192 -7.07 13.55 0.54
CA THR A 192 -8.49 13.58 0.15
C THR A 192 -9.19 12.24 0.35
N PHE A 193 -8.55 11.09 0.08
CA PHE A 193 -9.10 9.76 0.43
C PHE A 193 -9.38 9.60 1.94
N LEU A 194 -8.54 10.19 2.80
CA LEU A 194 -8.73 10.17 4.25
C LEU A 194 -9.76 11.22 4.72
N THR A 195 -9.83 12.38 4.05
CA THR A 195 -10.88 13.38 4.23
C THR A 195 -12.26 12.80 3.94
N ASP A 196 -12.40 12.15 2.78
CA ASP A 196 -13.62 11.46 2.31
C ASP A 196 -14.09 10.40 3.32
N TYR A 197 -13.15 9.61 3.88
CA TYR A 197 -13.47 8.67 4.96
C TYR A 197 -14.08 9.37 6.19
N VAL A 198 -13.54 10.52 6.62
CA VAL A 198 -14.05 11.26 7.79
C VAL A 198 -15.41 11.91 7.49
N HIS A 199 -15.59 12.50 6.30
CA HIS A 199 -16.90 13.00 5.86
C HIS A 199 -17.95 11.89 5.88
N THR A 200 -17.65 10.74 5.24
CA THR A 200 -18.53 9.56 5.16
C THR A 200 -18.86 8.98 6.54
N LEU A 201 -17.89 8.89 7.45
CA LEU A 201 -18.10 8.48 8.85
C LEU A 201 -19.16 9.35 9.53
N ILE A 202 -19.01 10.68 9.47
CA ILE A 202 -19.91 11.62 10.14
C ILE A 202 -21.31 11.56 9.52
N VAL A 203 -21.40 11.55 8.18
CA VAL A 203 -22.68 11.52 7.48
C VAL A 203 -23.41 10.19 7.71
N MET A 204 -22.76 9.03 7.54
CA MET A 204 -23.43 7.73 7.72
C MET A 204 -23.97 7.54 9.14
N VAL A 205 -23.22 7.94 10.17
CA VAL A 205 -23.68 7.86 11.58
C VAL A 205 -24.90 8.76 11.80
N ILE A 206 -24.91 9.98 11.25
CA ILE A 206 -26.05 10.90 11.38
C ILE A 206 -27.26 10.41 10.57
N LEU A 207 -27.08 9.88 9.36
CA LEU A 207 -28.17 9.35 8.55
C LEU A 207 -28.85 8.16 9.24
N CYS A 208 -28.09 7.16 9.70
CA CYS A 208 -28.63 6.04 10.48
C CYS A 208 -29.34 6.50 11.77
N PHE A 209 -28.89 7.59 12.40
CA PHE A 209 -29.60 8.20 13.52
C PHE A 209 -30.94 8.85 13.08
N LEU A 210 -30.94 9.63 11.99
CA LEU A 210 -32.11 10.35 11.51
C LEU A 210 -33.22 9.41 11.01
N THR A 211 -32.88 8.39 10.22
CA THR A 211 -33.87 7.42 9.70
C THR A 211 -34.51 6.61 10.83
N ILE A 212 -33.71 6.10 11.78
CA ILE A 212 -34.22 5.45 12.99
C ILE A 212 -35.00 6.42 13.89
N LYS A 213 -34.66 7.71 13.90
CA LYS A 213 -35.41 8.71 14.68
C LYS A 213 -36.77 9.06 14.10
N VAL A 214 -36.96 8.96 12.77
CA VAL A 214 -38.30 8.99 12.13
C VAL A 214 -39.20 7.89 12.71
N ILE A 215 -38.68 6.67 12.78
CA ILE A 215 -39.40 5.45 13.19
C ILE A 215 -39.67 5.42 14.71
N ASN A 216 -38.98 6.27 15.49
CA ASN A 216 -39.08 6.41 16.94
C ASN A 216 -39.40 7.86 17.35
N ASN A 217 -40.39 8.47 16.69
CA ASN A 217 -40.93 9.79 17.01
C ASN A 217 -42.25 9.67 17.81
N PRO A 218 -42.62 10.61 18.71
CA PRO A 218 -43.88 10.52 19.44
C PRO A 218 -45.15 10.43 18.56
N SER A 219 -45.13 10.94 17.32
CA SER A 219 -46.21 10.82 16.34
C SER A 219 -46.06 9.65 15.36
N ILE A 220 -44.86 9.03 15.29
CA ILE A 220 -44.56 7.85 14.47
C ILE A 220 -43.81 6.86 15.38
N THR A 221 -44.59 6.08 16.13
CA THR A 221 -44.10 5.30 17.29
C THR A 221 -43.51 3.94 16.93
N SER A 222 -43.68 3.52 15.67
CA SER A 222 -43.20 2.25 15.11
C SER A 222 -43.41 2.24 13.59
N LEU A 223 -42.81 1.28 12.87
CA LEU A 223 -43.10 1.06 11.44
C LEU A 223 -44.59 0.77 11.15
N SER A 224 -45.31 0.16 12.11
CA SER A 224 -46.75 -0.07 12.02
C SER A 224 -47.53 1.25 12.08
N SER A 225 -47.17 2.12 13.04
CA SER A 225 -47.73 3.47 13.18
C SER A 225 -47.36 4.36 11.98
N PHE A 226 -46.15 4.23 11.43
CA PHE A 226 -45.72 5.00 10.27
C PHE A 226 -46.61 4.73 9.05
N TYR A 227 -46.89 3.45 8.78
CA TYR A 227 -47.83 3.06 7.73
C TYR A 227 -49.22 3.67 7.96
N ASP A 228 -49.74 3.64 9.19
CA ASP A 228 -51.08 4.19 9.49
C ASP A 228 -51.13 5.71 9.28
N THR A 229 -50.08 6.43 9.70
CA THR A 229 -49.93 7.87 9.44
C THR A 229 -49.88 8.17 7.94
N LEU A 230 -49.17 7.36 7.15
CA LEU A 230 -49.10 7.52 5.70
C LEU A 230 -50.45 7.22 5.03
N VAL A 231 -51.17 6.18 5.43
CA VAL A 231 -52.52 5.88 4.92
C VAL A 231 -53.52 6.98 5.27
N GLU A 232 -53.40 7.64 6.42
CA GLU A 232 -54.24 8.81 6.74
C GLU A 232 -53.94 10.01 5.84
N ALA A 233 -52.66 10.26 5.53
CA ALA A 233 -52.27 11.31 4.59
C ALA A 233 -52.73 11.00 3.15
N ASP A 234 -52.62 9.73 2.72
CA ASP A 234 -52.95 9.22 1.38
C ASP A 234 -54.40 9.54 0.97
N LYS A 235 -55.36 9.44 1.92
CA LYS A 235 -56.77 9.84 1.74
C LYS A 235 -56.97 11.29 1.27
N THR A 236 -55.94 12.12 1.38
CA THR A 236 -56.01 13.59 1.22
C THR A 236 -54.90 14.16 0.34
N ARG A 237 -54.16 13.30 -0.39
CA ARG A 237 -53.04 13.70 -1.25
C ARG A 237 -53.02 12.85 -2.52
N ASP A 238 -53.50 13.42 -3.62
CA ASP A 238 -53.51 12.79 -4.95
C ASP A 238 -52.23 13.16 -5.72
N ILE A 239 -51.35 12.18 -5.93
CA ILE A 239 -50.16 12.33 -6.76
C ILE A 239 -50.50 11.94 -8.21
N ALA A 240 -50.67 12.95 -9.06
CA ALA A 240 -51.00 12.78 -10.47
C ALA A 240 -49.98 11.86 -11.18
N GLY A 241 -50.48 10.72 -11.68
CA GLY A 241 -49.65 9.70 -12.35
C GLY A 241 -49.18 8.55 -11.46
N ASN A 242 -49.56 8.52 -10.18
CA ASN A 242 -49.50 7.33 -9.34
C ASN A 242 -50.80 6.50 -9.47
N TYR A 243 -50.73 5.18 -9.25
CA TYR A 243 -51.93 4.33 -9.22
C TYR A 243 -52.86 4.77 -8.07
N GLN A 244 -54.10 5.11 -8.42
CA GLN A 244 -55.11 5.69 -7.51
C GLN A 244 -54.62 6.94 -6.75
N GLY A 245 -53.65 7.68 -7.31
CA GLY A 245 -53.03 8.86 -6.67
C GLY A 245 -52.08 8.54 -5.51
N SER A 246 -51.97 7.27 -5.10
CA SER A 246 -51.40 6.89 -3.81
C SER A 246 -49.89 7.12 -3.69
N ILE A 247 -49.47 7.64 -2.53
CA ILE A 247 -48.08 7.81 -2.11
C ILE A 247 -47.39 6.46 -1.83
N LEU A 248 -48.19 5.41 -1.58
CA LEU A 248 -47.75 4.04 -1.26
C LEU A 248 -47.82 3.09 -2.47
N SER A 249 -48.08 3.59 -3.69
CA SER A 249 -47.92 2.80 -4.91
C SER A 249 -46.52 2.96 -5.52
N PHE A 250 -45.94 1.84 -5.95
CA PHE A 250 -44.71 1.85 -6.76
C PHE A 250 -44.98 2.19 -8.23
N LYS A 251 -46.24 2.11 -8.69
CA LYS A 251 -46.65 2.46 -10.06
C LYS A 251 -46.82 3.98 -10.20
N SER A 252 -45.69 4.68 -10.25
CA SER A 252 -45.57 6.13 -10.38
C SER A 252 -44.88 6.53 -11.69
N LYS A 253 -45.60 7.28 -12.56
CA LYS A 253 -45.05 7.78 -13.83
C LYS A 253 -43.92 8.79 -13.60
N SER A 254 -44.14 9.78 -12.74
CA SER A 254 -43.22 10.89 -12.49
C SER A 254 -41.92 10.44 -11.81
N SER A 255 -41.99 9.39 -10.98
CA SER A 255 -40.80 8.76 -10.36
C SER A 255 -39.89 8.09 -11.38
N ILE A 256 -40.45 7.39 -12.39
CA ILE A 256 -39.65 6.76 -13.46
C ILE A 256 -39.02 7.83 -14.36
N ILE A 257 -39.77 8.89 -14.71
CA ILE A 257 -39.23 9.99 -15.51
C ILE A 257 -38.06 10.65 -14.77
N PHE A 258 -38.26 11.02 -13.50
CA PHE A 258 -37.19 11.53 -12.63
C PHE A 258 -35.95 10.62 -12.66
N GLY A 259 -36.14 9.33 -12.35
CA GLY A 259 -35.06 8.35 -12.29
C GLY A 259 -34.29 8.23 -13.59
N LEU A 260 -34.98 8.29 -14.75
CA LEU A 260 -34.34 8.26 -16.06
C LEU A 260 -33.48 9.51 -16.32
N VAL A 261 -33.99 10.73 -16.11
CA VAL A 261 -33.20 11.95 -16.37
C VAL A 261 -31.95 11.99 -15.50
N HIS A 262 -32.13 11.74 -14.20
CA HIS A 262 -31.04 11.66 -13.23
C HIS A 262 -30.02 10.57 -13.62
N SER A 263 -30.48 9.39 -14.06
CA SER A 263 -29.57 8.31 -14.45
C SER A 263 -28.73 8.62 -15.67
N PHE A 264 -29.25 9.37 -16.66
CA PHE A 264 -28.43 9.79 -17.80
C PHE A 264 -27.41 10.86 -17.39
N GLY A 265 -27.82 11.83 -16.57
CA GLY A 265 -26.91 12.84 -16.02
C GLY A 265 -25.75 12.21 -15.25
N ASP A 266 -26.04 11.37 -14.26
CA ASP A 266 -25.01 10.76 -13.41
C ASP A 266 -24.12 9.75 -14.17
N PHE A 267 -24.63 9.06 -15.21
CA PHE A 267 -23.78 8.25 -16.11
C PHE A 267 -22.75 9.10 -16.84
N ALA A 268 -23.16 10.27 -17.32
CA ALA A 268 -22.28 11.18 -18.02
C ALA A 268 -21.30 11.86 -17.08
N LEU A 269 -21.75 12.28 -15.90
CA LEU A 269 -20.92 12.81 -14.82
C LEU A 269 -19.73 11.88 -14.54
N VAL A 270 -19.99 10.62 -14.22
CA VAL A 270 -18.96 9.63 -13.83
C VAL A 270 -17.90 9.42 -14.91
N ILE A 271 -18.29 9.53 -16.18
CA ILE A 271 -17.39 9.31 -17.32
C ILE A 271 -16.64 10.60 -17.69
N MET A 272 -17.26 11.77 -17.49
CA MET A 272 -16.72 13.07 -17.89
C MET A 272 -15.98 13.83 -16.77
N ASP A 273 -16.27 13.56 -15.48
CA ASP A 273 -15.50 14.10 -14.35
C ASP A 273 -14.20 13.30 -14.15
N THR A 274 -13.08 14.02 -14.16
CA THR A 274 -11.74 13.46 -13.95
C THR A 274 -11.51 12.92 -12.53
N SER A 275 -12.28 13.33 -11.51
CA SER A 275 -12.13 12.86 -10.12
C SER A 275 -12.37 11.35 -9.97
N PHE A 276 -13.38 10.80 -10.67
CA PHE A 276 -13.65 9.36 -10.68
C PHE A 276 -12.52 8.57 -11.35
N TRP A 277 -11.91 9.12 -12.40
CA TRP A 277 -10.75 8.51 -13.07
C TRP A 277 -9.50 8.54 -12.19
N GLN A 278 -9.22 9.66 -11.52
CA GLN A 278 -8.11 9.78 -10.56
C GLN A 278 -8.22 8.76 -9.43
N LYS A 279 -9.41 8.61 -8.83
CA LYS A 279 -9.67 7.57 -7.81
C LYS A 279 -9.50 6.16 -8.40
N GLY A 280 -9.87 5.97 -9.66
CA GLY A 280 -9.64 4.73 -10.41
C GLY A 280 -8.15 4.42 -10.61
N PHE A 281 -7.34 5.40 -10.99
CA PHE A 281 -5.88 5.26 -11.10
C PHE A 281 -5.22 5.04 -9.73
N ALA A 282 -5.69 5.71 -8.68
CA ALA A 282 -5.11 5.69 -7.34
C ALA A 282 -5.36 4.40 -6.52
N ALA A 283 -6.42 3.65 -6.83
CA ALA A 283 -6.64 2.32 -6.26
C ALA A 283 -5.51 1.34 -6.65
N ASP A 284 -5.15 0.40 -5.78
CA ASP A 284 -4.27 -0.70 -6.17
C ASP A 284 -4.96 -1.62 -7.21
N THR A 285 -4.17 -2.30 -8.03
CA THR A 285 -4.58 -3.32 -9.02
C THR A 285 -5.48 -4.41 -8.44
N ALA A 286 -5.21 -4.90 -7.22
CA ALA A 286 -6.04 -5.89 -6.54
C ALA A 286 -7.26 -5.25 -5.85
N ALA A 287 -7.10 -4.01 -5.37
CA ALA A 287 -8.15 -3.25 -4.67
C ALA A 287 -9.26 -2.70 -5.59
N THR A 288 -8.93 -2.37 -6.85
CA THR A 288 -9.81 -1.64 -7.78
C THR A 288 -11.18 -2.33 -7.96
N MET A 289 -11.18 -3.60 -8.35
CA MET A 289 -12.41 -4.37 -8.59
C MET A 289 -13.28 -4.53 -7.32
N PRO A 290 -12.78 -5.11 -6.22
CA PRO A 290 -13.61 -5.30 -5.01
C PRO A 290 -14.01 -3.97 -4.36
N GLY A 291 -13.16 -2.93 -4.42
CA GLY A 291 -13.46 -1.61 -3.85
C GLY A 291 -14.66 -0.95 -4.50
N TYR A 292 -14.67 -0.83 -5.83
CA TYR A 292 -15.81 -0.24 -6.55
C TYR A 292 -17.07 -1.13 -6.50
N MET A 293 -16.93 -2.46 -6.55
CA MET A 293 -18.08 -3.38 -6.42
C MET A 293 -18.77 -3.27 -5.05
N LEU A 294 -18.00 -3.21 -3.96
CA LEU A 294 -18.53 -2.96 -2.62
C LEU A 294 -19.20 -1.59 -2.52
N GLY A 295 -18.59 -0.55 -3.12
CA GLY A 295 -19.17 0.79 -3.16
C GLY A 295 -20.52 0.85 -3.88
N GLY A 296 -20.62 0.23 -5.06
CA GLY A 296 -21.83 0.25 -5.89
C GLY A 296 -23.03 -0.48 -5.28
N ILE A 297 -22.79 -1.58 -4.54
CA ILE A 297 -23.83 -2.28 -3.78
C ILE A 297 -24.23 -1.48 -2.54
N SER A 298 -23.25 -0.91 -1.82
CA SER A 298 -23.49 -0.27 -0.53
C SER A 298 -24.22 1.07 -0.68
N TYR A 299 -23.81 1.90 -1.64
CA TYR A 299 -24.36 3.24 -1.82
C TYR A 299 -25.88 3.22 -2.07
N PHE A 300 -26.42 2.19 -2.73
CA PHE A 300 -27.86 2.02 -3.02
C PHE A 300 -28.77 2.35 -1.81
N ALA A 301 -28.35 1.94 -0.61
CA ALA A 301 -29.14 2.16 0.60
C ALA A 301 -29.29 3.63 1.00
N VAL A 302 -28.33 4.50 0.66
CA VAL A 302 -28.31 5.89 1.14
C VAL A 302 -29.52 6.67 0.60
N PRO A 303 -29.71 6.85 -0.72
CA PRO A 303 -30.89 7.54 -1.22
C PRO A 303 -32.18 6.75 -0.99
N TRP A 304 -32.14 5.41 -1.00
CA TRP A 304 -33.33 4.57 -0.81
C TRP A 304 -33.91 4.69 0.61
N ALA A 305 -33.09 4.49 1.65
CA ALA A 305 -33.54 4.54 3.04
C ALA A 305 -33.88 5.96 3.48
N VAL A 306 -33.04 6.96 3.15
CA VAL A 306 -33.29 8.36 3.52
C VAL A 306 -34.55 8.89 2.84
N GLY A 307 -34.73 8.66 1.54
CA GLY A 307 -35.93 9.11 0.83
C GLY A 307 -37.19 8.37 1.28
N THR A 308 -37.11 7.05 1.54
CA THR A 308 -38.25 6.25 2.03
C THR A 308 -38.67 6.69 3.44
N THR A 309 -37.73 6.97 4.35
CA THR A 309 -38.08 7.40 5.72
C THR A 309 -38.39 8.89 5.78
N THR A 310 -37.46 9.77 5.42
CA THR A 310 -37.62 11.22 5.63
C THR A 310 -38.52 11.90 4.59
N GLY A 311 -38.56 11.40 3.35
CA GLY A 311 -39.44 11.92 2.30
C GLY A 311 -40.91 11.59 2.56
N LEU A 312 -41.20 10.35 2.98
CA LEU A 312 -42.57 9.96 3.36
C LEU A 312 -42.97 10.55 4.73
N ALA A 313 -42.03 10.68 5.69
CA ALA A 313 -42.32 11.34 6.96
C ALA A 313 -42.66 12.84 6.80
N ALA A 314 -42.16 13.52 5.76
CA ALA A 314 -42.65 14.85 5.41
C ALA A 314 -44.17 14.83 5.15
N ILE A 315 -44.63 13.91 4.27
CA ILE A 315 -46.05 13.74 3.92
C ILE A 315 -46.90 13.41 5.16
N GLY A 316 -46.41 12.50 6.01
CA GLY A 316 -47.12 12.06 7.22
C GLY A 316 -47.19 13.12 8.33
N LEU A 317 -46.21 14.02 8.42
CA LEU A 317 -46.12 14.99 9.52
C LEU A 317 -46.56 16.42 9.13
N GLU A 318 -46.61 16.79 7.85
CA GLU A 318 -46.93 18.15 7.38
C GLU A 318 -48.23 18.74 8.00
N LYS A 319 -49.23 17.89 8.24
CA LYS A 319 -50.53 18.27 8.84
C LYS A 319 -50.56 18.24 10.38
N THR A 320 -49.41 18.12 11.04
CA THR A 320 -49.27 18.07 12.50
C THR A 320 -48.61 19.33 13.06
N THR A 321 -48.89 19.64 14.33
CA THR A 321 -48.27 20.77 15.06
C THR A 321 -46.77 20.63 15.29
N LEU A 322 -46.15 19.49 14.94
CA LEU A 322 -44.70 19.30 14.97
C LEU A 322 -44.00 19.89 13.73
N PHE A 323 -44.72 20.04 12.61
CA PHE A 323 -44.10 20.40 11.33
C PHE A 323 -43.94 21.93 11.20
N PRO A 324 -42.77 22.45 10.74
CA PRO A 324 -42.46 23.88 10.88
C PRO A 324 -43.40 24.83 10.15
N THR A 325 -44.02 24.38 9.06
CA THR A 325 -44.94 25.19 8.26
C THR A 325 -46.37 25.21 8.82
N TYR A 326 -46.73 24.31 9.75
CA TYR A 326 -48.10 24.13 10.22
C TYR A 326 -48.72 25.46 10.74
N PRO A 327 -49.97 25.82 10.33
CA PRO A 327 -50.94 25.01 9.59
C PRO A 327 -50.91 25.14 8.06
N ARG A 328 -49.92 25.82 7.46
CA ARG A 328 -49.76 25.83 5.99
C ARG A 328 -48.93 24.64 5.51
N MET A 329 -49.15 24.24 4.27
CA MET A 329 -48.30 23.29 3.54
C MET A 329 -47.00 24.00 3.06
N MET A 330 -46.03 23.23 2.62
CA MET A 330 -44.84 23.75 1.93
C MET A 330 -45.22 24.36 0.57
N THR A 331 -44.57 25.45 0.16
CA THR A 331 -44.73 26.04 -1.18
C THR A 331 -43.86 25.31 -2.21
N THR A 332 -44.17 25.45 -3.49
CA THR A 332 -43.32 24.91 -4.58
C THR A 332 -41.88 25.38 -4.45
N ASP A 333 -41.67 26.69 -4.20
CA ASP A 333 -40.35 27.30 -4.04
C ASP A 333 -39.56 26.67 -2.87
N GLU A 334 -40.22 26.36 -1.74
CA GLU A 334 -39.58 25.67 -0.61
C GLU A 334 -39.22 24.21 -0.94
N ILE A 335 -40.04 23.54 -1.74
CA ILE A 335 -39.79 22.15 -2.17
C ILE A 335 -38.64 22.10 -3.18
N ASN A 336 -38.65 22.98 -4.19
CA ASN A 336 -37.60 23.13 -5.19
C ASN A 336 -36.27 23.56 -4.59
N ALA A 337 -36.29 24.45 -3.59
CA ALA A 337 -35.11 24.83 -2.80
C ALA A 337 -34.61 23.73 -1.83
N GLY A 338 -35.30 22.58 -1.76
CA GLY A 338 -34.88 21.40 -1.00
C GLY A 338 -35.26 21.41 0.48
N TYR A 339 -36.20 22.28 0.92
CA TYR A 339 -36.50 22.47 2.35
C TYR A 339 -37.31 21.31 2.98
N VAL A 340 -37.78 20.35 2.18
CA VAL A 340 -38.45 19.13 2.66
C VAL A 340 -37.63 18.40 3.73
N LEU A 341 -36.33 18.18 3.47
CA LEU A 341 -35.43 17.48 4.40
C LEU A 341 -35.23 18.22 5.73
N PRO A 342 -34.83 19.51 5.77
CA PRO A 342 -34.71 20.23 7.04
C PRO A 342 -36.04 20.34 7.80
N TYR A 343 -37.18 20.49 7.11
CA TYR A 343 -38.47 20.58 7.79
C TYR A 343 -38.92 19.23 8.41
N THR A 344 -38.71 18.10 7.73
CA THR A 344 -38.89 16.77 8.36
C THR A 344 -37.97 16.59 9.55
N VAL A 345 -36.68 16.90 9.41
CA VAL A 345 -35.70 16.69 10.48
C VAL A 345 -36.00 17.57 11.71
N MET A 346 -36.51 18.80 11.50
CA MET A 346 -37.04 19.65 12.58
C MET A 346 -38.25 19.01 13.28
N ALA A 347 -39.23 18.49 12.54
CA ALA A 347 -40.41 17.83 13.11
C ALA A 347 -40.08 16.53 13.87
N VAL A 348 -39.09 15.78 13.37
CA VAL A 348 -38.73 14.44 13.85
C VAL A 348 -37.76 14.49 15.04
N ALA A 349 -36.79 15.41 15.01
CA ALA A 349 -35.64 15.45 15.92
C ALA A 349 -35.31 16.86 16.46
N GLY A 350 -36.15 17.87 16.18
CA GLY A 350 -36.05 19.21 16.75
C GLY A 350 -34.76 19.94 16.38
N LYS A 351 -34.32 20.85 17.25
CA LYS A 351 -33.08 21.63 17.06
C LYS A 351 -31.81 20.77 17.04
N GLY A 352 -31.81 19.63 17.74
CA GLY A 352 -30.71 18.66 17.69
C GLY A 352 -30.59 18.00 16.31
N GLY A 353 -31.72 17.56 15.75
CA GLY A 353 -31.79 17.09 14.37
C GLY A 353 -31.37 18.15 13.36
N ALA A 354 -31.88 19.38 13.48
CA ALA A 354 -31.54 20.49 12.61
C ALA A 354 -30.02 20.77 12.57
N PHE A 355 -29.34 20.68 13.72
CA PHE A 355 -27.89 20.80 13.79
C PHE A 355 -27.15 19.58 13.22
N ALA A 356 -27.67 18.37 13.42
CA ALA A 356 -27.11 17.16 12.81
C ALA A 356 -27.21 17.19 11.26
N LEU A 357 -28.33 17.67 10.71
CA LEU A 357 -28.46 17.88 9.26
C LEU A 357 -27.54 18.99 8.75
N LEU A 358 -27.35 20.09 9.51
CA LEU A 358 -26.39 21.14 9.16
C LEU A 358 -24.96 20.56 9.01
N LEU A 359 -24.57 19.63 9.88
CA LEU A 359 -23.31 18.89 9.76
C LEU A 359 -23.30 17.96 8.55
N VAL A 360 -24.37 17.21 8.27
CA VAL A 360 -24.46 16.34 7.08
C VAL A 360 -24.27 17.13 5.79
N VAL A 361 -25.05 18.20 5.60
CA VAL A 361 -24.98 19.05 4.41
C VAL A 361 -23.59 19.64 4.23
N PHE A 362 -22.97 20.09 5.33
CA PHE A 362 -21.60 20.59 5.33
C PHE A 362 -20.57 19.54 4.89
N MET A 363 -20.54 18.36 5.53
CA MET A 363 -19.55 17.31 5.23
C MET A 363 -19.70 16.76 3.80
N CYS A 364 -20.93 16.68 3.29
CA CYS A 364 -21.20 16.27 1.92
C CYS A 364 -20.66 17.28 0.89
N VAL A 365 -20.93 18.59 1.06
CA VAL A 365 -20.45 19.60 0.10
C VAL A 365 -18.93 19.78 0.16
N THR A 366 -18.31 19.65 1.34
CA THR A 366 -16.84 19.72 1.45
C THR A 366 -16.13 18.54 0.78
N SER A 367 -16.68 17.32 0.82
CA SER A 367 -16.14 16.17 0.05
C SER A 367 -16.18 16.46 -1.45
N THR A 368 -17.36 16.77 -2.00
CA THR A 368 -17.50 16.96 -3.45
C THR A 368 -16.67 18.15 -3.93
N THR A 369 -16.66 19.27 -3.20
CA THR A 369 -15.83 20.44 -3.57
C THR A 369 -14.33 20.09 -3.58
N SER A 370 -13.84 19.23 -2.67
CA SER A 370 -12.42 18.83 -2.69
C SER A 370 -12.08 17.93 -3.89
N ALA A 371 -12.96 17.00 -4.26
CA ALA A 371 -12.76 16.14 -5.42
C ALA A 371 -12.74 16.96 -6.73
N GLU A 372 -13.69 17.87 -6.87
CA GLU A 372 -13.86 18.76 -8.04
C GLU A 372 -12.70 19.75 -8.20
N LEU A 373 -12.17 20.28 -7.10
CA LEU A 373 -10.98 21.13 -7.11
C LEU A 373 -9.73 20.38 -7.61
N ILE A 374 -9.55 19.10 -7.26
CA ILE A 374 -8.42 18.26 -7.72
C ILE A 374 -8.63 17.77 -9.17
N ALA A 375 -9.86 17.51 -9.58
CA ALA A 375 -10.20 17.23 -10.97
C ALA A 375 -9.78 18.41 -11.87
N VAL A 376 -10.29 19.61 -11.59
CA VAL A 376 -9.98 20.81 -12.39
C VAL A 376 -8.50 21.19 -12.28
N SER A 377 -7.86 21.07 -11.11
CA SER A 377 -6.43 21.36 -11.00
C SER A 377 -5.54 20.40 -11.80
N SER A 378 -5.98 19.15 -12.01
CA SER A 378 -5.29 18.20 -12.89
C SER A 378 -5.36 18.60 -14.36
N ILE A 379 -6.56 18.96 -14.84
CA ILE A 379 -6.79 19.39 -16.23
C ILE A 379 -5.92 20.62 -16.53
N PHE A 380 -5.88 21.61 -15.62
CA PHE A 380 -5.03 22.79 -15.82
C PHE A 380 -3.53 22.50 -15.73
N SER A 381 -3.08 21.55 -14.89
CA SER A 381 -1.65 21.30 -14.69
C SER A 381 -1.04 20.31 -15.69
N PHE A 382 -1.77 19.26 -16.09
CA PHE A 382 -1.32 18.24 -17.05
C PHE A 382 -1.78 18.55 -18.49
N ASP A 383 -3.09 18.69 -18.68
CA ASP A 383 -3.72 18.76 -20.00
C ASP A 383 -3.65 20.15 -20.65
N ILE A 384 -3.48 21.20 -19.84
CA ILE A 384 -3.26 22.57 -20.31
C ILE A 384 -1.79 23.00 -20.12
N TYR A 385 -1.29 23.10 -18.89
CA TYR A 385 0.02 23.68 -18.63
C TYR A 385 1.18 22.81 -19.12
N ARG A 386 1.33 21.58 -18.62
CA ARG A 386 2.39 20.65 -19.07
C ARG A 386 2.25 20.31 -20.56
N THR A 387 1.02 20.22 -21.07
CA THR A 387 0.78 19.86 -22.48
C THR A 387 1.02 21.01 -23.48
N TYR A 388 0.52 22.22 -23.24
CA TYR A 388 0.55 23.32 -24.23
C TYR A 388 1.40 24.53 -23.85
N ILE A 389 1.71 24.74 -22.56
CA ILE A 389 2.42 25.95 -22.09
C ILE A 389 3.89 25.65 -21.78
N ASN A 390 4.18 24.53 -21.11
CA ASN A 390 5.53 24.11 -20.75
C ASN A 390 5.70 22.57 -20.79
N PRO A 391 6.01 21.99 -21.97
CA PRO A 391 6.31 20.56 -22.14
C PRO A 391 7.50 20.02 -21.34
N LYS A 392 8.31 20.88 -20.71
CA LYS A 392 9.44 20.49 -19.85
C LYS A 392 9.19 20.83 -18.37
N ALA A 393 7.92 20.89 -17.95
CA ALA A 393 7.56 21.18 -16.57
C ALA A 393 7.94 20.05 -15.60
N HIS A 394 8.80 20.38 -14.65
CA HIS A 394 9.18 19.54 -13.50
C HIS A 394 8.09 19.48 -12.42
N ASP A 395 8.12 18.49 -11.53
CA ASP A 395 7.09 18.24 -10.51
C ASP A 395 6.68 19.51 -9.74
N ARG A 396 7.68 20.25 -9.22
CA ARG A 396 7.48 21.50 -8.46
C ARG A 396 6.82 22.63 -9.26
N GLN A 397 6.83 22.58 -10.59
CA GLN A 397 6.13 23.54 -11.45
C GLN A 397 4.68 23.10 -11.69
N VAL A 398 4.46 21.81 -11.95
CA VAL A 398 3.13 21.21 -12.15
C VAL A 398 2.27 21.38 -10.88
N ILE A 399 2.82 21.03 -9.71
CA ILE A 399 2.15 21.19 -8.40
C ILE A 399 1.83 22.67 -8.10
N ARG A 400 2.74 23.60 -8.44
CA ARG A 400 2.50 25.04 -8.27
C ARG A 400 1.31 25.53 -9.11
N VAL A 401 1.17 25.05 -10.34
CA VAL A 401 0.02 25.38 -11.19
C VAL A 401 -1.27 24.73 -10.67
N SER A 402 -1.20 23.50 -10.15
CA SER A 402 -2.31 22.85 -9.46
C SER A 402 -2.81 23.72 -8.29
N HIS A 403 -1.92 24.18 -7.41
CA HIS A 403 -2.28 25.03 -6.26
C HIS A 403 -2.94 26.35 -6.66
N TRP A 404 -2.41 27.05 -7.66
CA TRP A 404 -3.04 28.28 -8.18
C TRP A 404 -4.41 28.00 -8.81
N THR A 405 -4.57 26.85 -9.50
CA THR A 405 -5.86 26.47 -10.08
C THR A 405 -6.91 26.21 -9.00
N VAL A 406 -6.57 25.50 -7.91
CA VAL A 406 -7.48 25.26 -6.77
C VAL A 406 -8.00 26.58 -6.20
N ILE A 407 -7.12 27.58 -6.00
CA ILE A 407 -7.51 28.91 -5.48
C ILE A 407 -8.40 29.65 -6.49
N LEU A 408 -7.99 29.73 -7.76
CA LEU A 408 -8.71 30.48 -8.79
C LEU A 408 -10.08 29.86 -9.12
N PHE A 409 -10.15 28.54 -9.27
CA PHE A 409 -11.40 27.83 -9.54
C PHE A 409 -12.35 27.87 -8.34
N GLY A 410 -11.84 27.76 -7.11
CA GLY A 410 -12.64 27.90 -5.89
C GLY A 410 -13.32 29.27 -5.75
N VAL A 411 -12.64 30.35 -6.12
CA VAL A 411 -13.24 31.71 -6.19
C VAL A 411 -14.23 31.81 -7.36
N PHE A 412 -13.87 31.26 -8.54
CA PHE A 412 -14.72 31.29 -9.72
C PHE A 412 -16.05 30.55 -9.53
N VAL A 413 -16.04 29.33 -8.97
CA VAL A 413 -17.28 28.58 -8.69
C VAL A 413 -18.15 29.29 -7.65
N SER A 414 -17.56 29.90 -6.63
CA SER A 414 -18.32 30.69 -5.64
C SER A 414 -19.06 31.87 -6.28
N ALA A 415 -18.39 32.58 -7.20
CA ALA A 415 -18.98 33.67 -7.97
C ALA A 415 -20.04 33.16 -8.98
N PHE A 416 -19.80 32.02 -9.64
CA PHE A 416 -20.73 31.44 -10.60
C PHE A 416 -22.00 30.88 -9.94
N ALA A 417 -21.88 30.19 -8.80
CA ALA A 417 -23.02 29.76 -7.97
C ALA A 417 -23.84 30.95 -7.48
N THR A 418 -23.18 32.04 -7.08
CA THR A 418 -23.84 33.31 -6.73
C THR A 418 -24.59 33.92 -7.92
N ALA A 419 -24.00 33.89 -9.12
CA ALA A 419 -24.64 34.39 -10.33
C ALA A 419 -25.87 33.55 -10.73
N LEU A 420 -25.81 32.21 -10.62
CA LEU A 420 -26.97 31.34 -10.86
C LEU A 420 -28.09 31.60 -9.83
N HIS A 421 -27.74 31.76 -8.55
CA HIS A 421 -28.73 32.10 -7.53
C HIS A 421 -29.47 33.41 -7.84
N TYR A 422 -28.74 34.49 -8.18
CA TYR A 422 -29.37 35.74 -8.60
C TYR A 422 -30.09 35.65 -9.96
N GLY A 423 -29.75 34.67 -10.80
CA GLY A 423 -30.49 34.31 -12.01
C GLY A 423 -31.80 33.56 -11.76
N GLY A 424 -32.17 33.29 -10.50
CA GLY A 424 -33.39 32.56 -10.16
C GLY A 424 -33.31 31.05 -10.40
N ILE A 425 -32.10 30.49 -10.51
CA ILE A 425 -31.88 29.06 -10.68
C ILE A 425 -31.88 28.38 -9.30
N ASP A 426 -32.59 27.25 -9.20
CA ASP A 426 -32.69 26.44 -7.99
C ASP A 426 -32.04 25.03 -8.15
N LEU A 427 -32.14 24.22 -7.09
CA LEU A 427 -31.59 22.85 -7.04
C LEU A 427 -32.30 21.91 -8.03
N ASN A 428 -33.61 22.04 -8.21
CA ASN A 428 -34.42 21.19 -9.06
C ASN A 428 -34.12 21.47 -10.55
N TRP A 429 -34.04 22.74 -10.93
CA TRP A 429 -33.59 23.15 -12.27
C TRP A 429 -32.17 22.66 -12.55
N MET A 430 -31.22 22.85 -11.63
CA MET A 430 -29.84 22.38 -11.82
C MET A 430 -29.74 20.86 -11.99
N GLY A 431 -30.48 20.08 -11.19
CA GLY A 431 -30.48 18.62 -11.26
C GLY A 431 -30.97 18.08 -12.60
N TYR A 432 -31.99 18.71 -13.20
CA TYR A 432 -32.52 18.31 -14.51
C TYR A 432 -31.75 18.92 -15.71
N PHE A 433 -31.25 20.16 -15.59
CA PHE A 433 -30.46 20.82 -16.64
C PHE A 433 -29.14 20.10 -16.93
N LEU A 434 -28.42 19.69 -15.87
CA LEU A 434 -27.11 19.06 -15.94
C LEU A 434 -27.06 17.95 -17.01
N ALA A 435 -28.02 17.02 -16.96
CA ALA A 435 -28.13 15.87 -17.85
C ALA A 435 -28.29 16.23 -19.35
N THR A 436 -28.75 17.42 -19.71
CA THR A 436 -28.80 17.84 -21.12
C THR A 436 -27.42 18.26 -21.63
N ILE A 437 -26.58 18.84 -20.78
CA ILE A 437 -25.29 19.45 -21.18
C ILE A 437 -24.11 18.47 -21.14
N ILE A 438 -24.04 17.59 -20.13
CA ILE A 438 -22.84 16.77 -19.91
C ILE A 438 -22.85 15.42 -20.66
N CYS A 439 -24.03 14.91 -21.01
CA CYS A 439 -24.21 13.65 -21.75
C CYS A 439 -23.52 13.48 -23.11
N PRO A 440 -23.21 14.51 -23.93
CA PRO A 440 -22.69 14.29 -25.28
C PRO A 440 -21.30 13.65 -25.31
N GLY A 441 -20.46 13.89 -24.29
CA GLY A 441 -19.11 13.31 -24.23
C GLY A 441 -19.09 11.83 -23.79
N MET A 442 -20.15 11.36 -23.14
CA MET A 442 -20.20 10.10 -22.38
C MET A 442 -19.81 8.85 -23.18
N PHE A 443 -20.61 8.48 -24.19
CA PHE A 443 -20.31 7.30 -25.02
C PHE A 443 -19.01 7.46 -25.82
N PRO A 444 -18.77 8.61 -26.51
CA PRO A 444 -17.50 8.85 -27.21
C PRO A 444 -16.25 8.73 -26.32
N LEU A 445 -16.29 9.18 -25.06
CA LEU A 445 -15.16 9.05 -24.13
C LEU A 445 -14.98 7.60 -23.68
N ALA A 446 -16.04 6.88 -23.30
CA ALA A 446 -15.96 5.47 -22.94
C ALA A 446 -15.39 4.59 -24.08
N PHE A 447 -15.78 4.86 -25.33
CA PHE A 447 -15.23 4.20 -26.52
C PHE A 447 -13.72 4.44 -26.73
N THR A 448 -13.15 5.52 -26.18
CA THR A 448 -11.70 5.81 -26.24
C THR A 448 -10.87 4.70 -25.61
N ILE A 449 -11.40 4.02 -24.59
CA ILE A 449 -10.73 2.91 -23.90
C ILE A 449 -11.35 1.55 -24.30
N LEU A 450 -12.63 1.49 -24.63
CA LEU A 450 -13.33 0.21 -24.91
C LEU A 450 -13.26 -0.23 -26.39
N TRP A 451 -13.27 0.69 -27.36
CA TRP A 451 -13.47 0.35 -28.79
C TRP A 451 -12.26 0.70 -29.67
N LYS A 452 -11.49 -0.32 -30.09
CA LYS A 452 -10.27 -0.17 -30.91
C LYS A 452 -10.48 0.63 -32.21
N LYS A 453 -11.68 0.55 -32.80
CA LYS A 453 -11.96 1.11 -34.13
C LYS A 453 -12.55 2.52 -34.15
N GLN A 454 -12.95 3.08 -32.99
CA GLN A 454 -13.46 4.46 -32.92
C GLN A 454 -12.43 5.42 -33.55
N SER A 455 -12.88 6.26 -34.48
CA SER A 455 -12.01 7.18 -35.22
C SER A 455 -11.94 8.55 -34.58
N ALA A 456 -10.83 9.27 -34.82
CA ALA A 456 -10.65 10.63 -34.32
C ALA A 456 -11.78 11.59 -34.75
N ALA A 457 -12.33 11.41 -35.96
CA ALA A 457 -13.47 12.17 -36.44
C ALA A 457 -14.74 11.91 -35.61
N ALA A 458 -15.01 10.64 -35.25
CA ALA A 458 -16.13 10.28 -34.40
C ALA A 458 -15.97 10.86 -32.98
N ALA A 459 -14.79 10.71 -32.37
CA ALA A 459 -14.50 11.27 -31.05
C ALA A 459 -14.58 12.81 -31.00
N THR A 460 -14.25 13.49 -32.10
CA THR A 460 -14.27 14.96 -32.23
C THR A 460 -15.68 15.51 -32.50
N ILE A 461 -16.41 14.93 -33.45
CA ILE A 461 -17.64 15.53 -34.00
C ILE A 461 -18.89 15.08 -33.25
N ALA A 462 -18.95 13.82 -32.79
CA ALA A 462 -20.15 13.27 -32.17
C ALA A 462 -20.59 14.01 -30.88
N PRO A 463 -19.70 14.40 -29.94
CA PRO A 463 -20.10 15.19 -28.78
C PRO A 463 -20.68 16.56 -29.15
N LEU A 464 -20.14 17.23 -30.17
CA LEU A 464 -20.61 18.56 -30.58
C LEU A 464 -22.00 18.49 -31.23
N LEU A 465 -22.24 17.50 -32.09
CA LEU A 465 -23.56 17.25 -32.68
C LEU A 465 -24.56 16.76 -31.62
N GLY A 466 -24.12 15.98 -30.64
CA GLY A 466 -24.95 15.53 -29.51
C GLY A 466 -25.40 16.70 -28.64
N LEU A 467 -24.48 17.62 -28.30
CA LEU A 467 -24.79 18.82 -27.52
C LEU A 467 -25.78 19.73 -28.23
N ALA A 468 -25.53 20.03 -29.51
CA ALA A 468 -26.42 20.85 -30.33
C ALA A 468 -27.83 20.23 -30.43
N SER A 469 -27.92 18.91 -30.63
CA SER A 469 -29.20 18.20 -30.73
C SER A 469 -29.93 18.13 -29.38
N GLY A 470 -29.21 17.91 -28.28
CA GLY A 470 -29.74 17.91 -26.92
C GLY A 470 -30.35 19.25 -26.53
N ILE A 471 -29.61 20.36 -26.73
CA ILE A 471 -30.08 21.72 -26.45
C ILE A 471 -31.30 22.08 -27.33
N ALA A 472 -31.25 21.76 -28.64
CA ALA A 472 -32.35 22.04 -29.55
C ALA A 472 -33.64 21.30 -29.17
N VAL A 473 -33.55 20.03 -28.76
CA VAL A 473 -34.72 19.26 -28.29
C VAL A 473 -35.21 19.73 -26.93
N TRP A 474 -34.32 20.02 -25.97
CA TRP A 474 -34.68 20.52 -24.64
C TRP A 474 -35.46 21.85 -24.73
N LEU A 475 -34.89 22.86 -25.39
CA LEU A 475 -35.55 24.16 -25.56
C LEU A 475 -36.80 24.06 -26.45
N GLY A 476 -36.74 23.26 -27.53
CA GLY A 476 -37.89 23.05 -28.41
C GLY A 476 -39.07 22.39 -27.71
N THR A 477 -38.83 21.43 -26.82
CA THR A 477 -39.89 20.75 -26.04
C THR A 477 -40.35 21.56 -24.83
N ALA A 478 -39.47 22.33 -24.17
CA ALA A 478 -39.87 23.32 -23.16
C ALA A 478 -40.88 24.31 -23.74
N TYR A 479 -40.54 24.94 -24.87
CA TYR A 479 -41.44 25.85 -25.58
C TYR A 479 -42.72 25.16 -26.07
N ALA A 480 -42.64 23.94 -26.62
CA ALA A 480 -43.80 23.22 -27.14
C ALA A 480 -44.80 22.76 -26.06
N TYR A 481 -44.36 22.56 -24.80
CA TYR A 481 -45.25 22.19 -23.70
C TYR A 481 -45.72 23.38 -22.85
N ALA A 482 -44.90 24.44 -22.69
CA ALA A 482 -45.23 25.60 -21.86
C ALA A 482 -45.76 26.82 -22.64
N GLY A 483 -45.46 26.93 -23.93
CA GLY A 483 -45.77 28.11 -24.76
C GLY A 483 -44.80 29.29 -24.58
N GLU A 484 -43.84 29.18 -23.65
CA GLU A 484 -42.80 30.17 -23.36
C GLU A 484 -41.46 29.50 -23.03
N LEU A 485 -40.40 30.30 -22.86
CA LEU A 485 -39.10 29.85 -22.34
C LEU A 485 -38.77 30.60 -21.04
N SER A 486 -39.10 29.97 -19.92
CA SER A 486 -38.82 30.40 -18.55
C SER A 486 -38.12 29.28 -17.75
N VAL A 487 -37.62 29.59 -16.54
CA VAL A 487 -37.02 28.60 -15.63
C VAL A 487 -37.96 27.41 -15.40
N LEU A 488 -39.22 27.69 -15.07
CA LEU A 488 -40.28 26.67 -14.86
C LEU A 488 -40.54 25.81 -16.10
N SER A 489 -40.48 26.37 -17.31
CA SER A 489 -40.63 25.59 -18.55
C SER A 489 -39.43 24.66 -18.82
N THR A 490 -38.25 25.02 -18.30
CA THR A 490 -36.97 24.37 -18.63
C THR A 490 -36.44 23.43 -17.55
N GLU A 491 -36.96 23.47 -16.31
CA GLU A 491 -36.82 22.39 -15.32
C GLU A 491 -37.79 21.22 -15.56
N ALA A 492 -38.87 21.44 -16.32
CA ALA A 492 -39.97 20.49 -16.43
C ALA A 492 -39.51 19.09 -16.89
N GLN A 493 -40.01 18.05 -16.21
CA GLN A 493 -39.52 16.67 -16.34
C GLN A 493 -39.46 16.14 -17.79
N LEU A 494 -40.45 16.46 -18.62
CA LEU A 494 -40.53 15.96 -20.01
C LEU A 494 -39.51 16.65 -20.94
N PRO A 495 -39.40 17.99 -20.99
CA PRO A 495 -38.30 18.66 -21.67
C PRO A 495 -36.92 18.12 -21.30
N CYS A 496 -36.66 17.95 -20.00
CA CYS A 496 -35.37 17.48 -19.51
C CYS A 496 -35.10 16.02 -19.89
N LEU A 497 -36.13 15.16 -19.90
CA LEU A 497 -36.01 13.79 -20.41
C LEU A 497 -35.68 13.76 -21.91
N TRP A 498 -36.38 14.55 -22.73
CA TRP A 498 -36.11 14.58 -24.17
C TRP A 498 -34.75 15.20 -24.49
N GLY A 499 -34.33 16.22 -23.75
CA GLY A 499 -32.99 16.81 -23.78
C GLY A 499 -31.91 15.79 -23.46
N ALA A 500 -31.98 15.17 -22.28
CA ALA A 500 -31.00 14.19 -21.82
C ALA A 500 -30.94 12.94 -22.71
N LEU A 501 -32.09 12.37 -23.13
CA LEU A 501 -32.14 11.24 -24.07
C LEU A 501 -31.48 11.59 -25.41
N THR A 502 -31.82 12.75 -25.99
CA THR A 502 -31.25 13.17 -27.27
C THR A 502 -29.76 13.42 -27.14
N SER A 503 -29.34 14.17 -26.12
CA SER A 503 -27.93 14.47 -25.82
C SER A 503 -27.08 13.20 -25.69
N THR A 504 -27.59 12.22 -24.93
CA THR A 504 -26.97 10.91 -24.70
C THR A 504 -26.88 10.05 -25.96
N PHE A 505 -28.03 9.73 -26.57
CA PHE A 505 -28.09 8.68 -27.60
C PHE A 505 -27.77 9.19 -29.01
N SER A 506 -28.01 10.46 -29.33
CA SER A 506 -27.60 11.01 -30.62
C SER A 506 -26.08 11.00 -30.75
N SER A 507 -25.33 11.40 -29.70
CA SER A 507 -23.87 11.32 -29.66
C SER A 507 -23.36 9.87 -29.85
N ALA A 508 -23.99 8.89 -29.20
CA ALA A 508 -23.66 7.48 -29.39
C ALA A 508 -23.84 7.05 -30.86
N ILE A 509 -24.98 7.38 -31.47
CA ILE A 509 -25.30 7.06 -32.86
C ILE A 509 -24.33 7.77 -33.82
N TYR A 510 -24.06 9.06 -33.63
CA TYR A 510 -23.09 9.81 -34.44
C TYR A 510 -21.69 9.20 -34.34
N SER A 511 -21.23 8.85 -33.13
CA SER A 511 -19.91 8.24 -32.94
C SER A 511 -19.80 6.87 -33.62
N VAL A 512 -20.88 6.09 -33.63
CA VAL A 512 -20.93 4.80 -34.33
C VAL A 512 -20.94 5.00 -35.86
N VAL A 513 -21.83 5.84 -36.38
CA VAL A 513 -21.97 6.10 -37.83
C VAL A 513 -20.69 6.72 -38.42
N ILE A 514 -20.13 7.75 -37.79
CA ILE A 514 -18.89 8.40 -38.26
C ILE A 514 -17.71 7.43 -38.21
N THR A 515 -17.67 6.53 -37.22
CA THR A 515 -16.66 5.46 -37.19
C THR A 515 -16.84 4.46 -38.33
N TYR A 516 -18.07 4.04 -38.66
CA TYR A 516 -18.28 3.10 -39.76
C TYR A 516 -17.95 3.67 -41.14
N ILE A 517 -18.01 5.00 -41.33
CA ILE A 517 -17.59 5.68 -42.56
C ILE A 517 -16.07 5.60 -42.76
N LYS A 518 -15.28 5.79 -41.69
CA LYS A 518 -13.82 5.62 -41.71
C LYS A 518 -13.35 5.05 -40.35
N PRO A 519 -13.26 3.72 -40.21
CA PRO A 519 -12.83 3.09 -38.98
C PRO A 519 -11.31 3.22 -38.79
N ASP A 520 -10.91 3.23 -37.52
CA ASP A 520 -9.52 3.19 -37.08
C ASP A 520 -9.08 1.75 -36.74
N ASP A 521 -7.80 1.55 -36.41
CA ASP A 521 -7.31 0.27 -35.86
C ASP A 521 -6.19 0.47 -34.81
N PHE A 522 -6.41 1.41 -33.89
CA PHE A 522 -5.46 1.88 -32.88
C PHE A 522 -4.77 0.79 -32.04
N ASP A 523 -3.43 0.73 -32.06
CA ASP A 523 -2.66 -0.19 -31.22
C ASP A 523 -2.62 0.30 -29.76
N TRP A 524 -3.18 -0.49 -28.84
CA TRP A 524 -3.21 -0.18 -27.41
C TRP A 524 -1.82 0.00 -26.78
N ARG A 525 -0.75 -0.54 -27.38
CA ARG A 525 0.64 -0.34 -26.93
C ARG A 525 1.07 1.13 -26.98
N ILE A 526 0.45 1.96 -27.81
CA ILE A 526 0.73 3.40 -27.89
C ILE A 526 0.46 4.09 -26.54
N PHE A 527 -0.49 3.61 -25.73
CA PHE A 527 -0.74 4.17 -24.40
C PHE A 527 0.35 3.83 -23.36
N LEU A 528 1.17 2.80 -23.61
CA LEU A 528 2.32 2.47 -22.75
C LEU A 528 3.50 3.44 -22.95
N LEU A 529 3.45 4.29 -23.99
CA LEU A 529 4.42 5.37 -24.21
C LEU A 529 4.21 6.57 -23.26
N LEU A 530 3.12 6.59 -22.47
CA LEU A 530 2.89 7.61 -21.45
C LEU A 530 3.86 7.38 -20.29
N SER A 531 4.90 8.19 -20.21
CA SER A 531 5.93 8.11 -19.17
C SER A 531 5.50 8.83 -17.88
N GLU A 532 5.76 8.19 -16.74
CA GLU A 532 5.70 8.81 -15.41
C GLU A 532 6.50 10.12 -15.39
N VAL A 533 6.05 11.11 -14.60
CA VAL A 533 6.82 12.34 -14.40
C VAL A 533 8.00 12.01 -13.47
N LYS A 534 9.23 12.19 -13.96
CA LYS A 534 10.46 11.96 -13.20
C LYS A 534 11.43 13.11 -13.43
N ASP A 535 11.90 13.72 -12.34
CA ASP A 535 12.96 14.71 -12.40
C ASP A 535 14.30 14.01 -12.72
N GLY A 536 14.93 14.37 -13.84
CA GLY A 536 16.28 13.92 -14.21
C GLY A 536 16.48 13.31 -15.60
N SER A 537 15.43 13.13 -16.41
CA SER A 537 15.57 12.57 -17.77
C SER A 537 15.97 13.63 -18.82
N GLU A 538 17.27 13.69 -19.15
CA GLU A 538 17.75 14.37 -20.35
C GLU A 538 17.59 13.47 -21.59
N GLY A 539 16.73 13.90 -22.53
CA GLY A 539 16.41 13.17 -23.77
C GLY A 539 15.30 12.12 -23.60
N GLU A 540 14.43 11.85 -24.57
CA GLU A 540 14.19 12.48 -25.88
C GLU A 540 12.68 12.47 -26.22
N THR A 541 12.14 13.60 -26.71
CA THR A 541 11.20 13.70 -27.85
C THR A 541 10.68 15.14 -28.00
N THR A 542 10.29 15.54 -29.23
CA THR A 542 9.67 16.84 -29.51
C THR A 542 8.14 16.82 -29.27
N PRO A 543 7.51 17.90 -28.76
CA PRO A 543 6.13 17.81 -28.23
C PRO A 543 4.99 17.75 -29.26
N ASN A 544 5.29 17.88 -30.56
CA ASN A 544 4.32 18.29 -31.59
C ASN A 544 3.90 17.21 -32.61
N SER A 545 4.46 15.99 -32.54
CA SER A 545 3.99 14.84 -33.33
C SER A 545 3.25 13.84 -32.44
N PRO A 546 2.26 13.10 -32.98
CA PRO A 546 1.74 11.92 -32.29
C PRO A 546 2.87 10.89 -32.11
N ILE A 547 3.00 10.32 -30.91
CA ILE A 547 4.15 9.49 -30.52
C ILE A 547 4.21 8.17 -31.33
N SER A 548 3.13 7.83 -32.04
CA SER A 548 2.96 6.64 -32.86
C SER A 548 3.83 6.56 -34.13
N GLU A 549 4.34 7.67 -34.66
CA GLU A 549 4.91 7.67 -36.03
C GLU A 549 6.38 7.24 -36.14
N ASN A 550 7.15 7.15 -35.05
CA ASN A 550 8.61 6.92 -35.11
C ASN A 550 9.20 6.04 -33.98
N LYS A 551 8.39 5.24 -33.27
CA LYS A 551 8.88 4.28 -32.26
C LYS A 551 8.45 2.86 -32.58
N ASN A 552 9.39 1.91 -32.51
CA ASN A 552 9.09 0.48 -32.67
C ASN A 552 8.24 0.00 -31.48
N LEU A 553 6.99 -0.40 -31.75
CA LEU A 553 6.06 -0.87 -30.72
C LEU A 553 6.36 -2.29 -30.24
N ASP A 554 7.17 -3.07 -30.98
CA ASP A 554 7.48 -4.46 -30.64
C ASP A 554 8.54 -4.58 -29.54
N SER A 555 9.32 -3.53 -29.28
CA SER A 555 10.21 -3.42 -28.11
C SER A 555 9.52 -2.87 -26.85
N ILE A 556 8.22 -2.56 -26.88
CA ILE A 556 7.50 -2.00 -25.73
C ILE A 556 6.92 -3.12 -24.88
N VAL A 557 7.57 -3.40 -23.75
CA VAL A 557 7.09 -4.34 -22.73
C VAL A 557 6.07 -3.64 -21.81
N HIS A 558 5.01 -4.34 -21.41
CA HIS A 558 4.04 -3.80 -20.45
C HIS A 558 4.65 -3.78 -19.04
N PRO A 559 4.49 -2.71 -18.23
CA PRO A 559 5.02 -2.61 -16.87
C PRO A 559 4.37 -3.56 -15.84
N TYR A 560 3.58 -4.55 -16.28
CA TYR A 560 2.99 -5.58 -15.42
C TYR A 560 3.25 -6.96 -16.05
N PRO A 561 3.66 -7.97 -15.27
CA PRO A 561 3.99 -9.28 -15.81
C PRO A 561 2.77 -9.96 -16.45
N PRO A 562 2.95 -10.88 -17.42
CA PRO A 562 1.84 -11.52 -18.13
C PRO A 562 0.84 -12.26 -17.21
N GLN A 563 1.25 -12.67 -16.01
CA GLN A 563 0.36 -13.27 -15.01
C GLN A 563 -0.62 -12.23 -14.43
N GLU A 564 -0.14 -11.03 -14.11
CA GLU A 564 -0.96 -9.94 -13.57
C GLU A 564 -1.94 -9.42 -14.63
N LEU A 565 -1.48 -9.26 -15.87
CA LEU A 565 -2.37 -8.92 -16.98
C LEU A 565 -3.49 -9.95 -17.18
N ARG A 566 -3.24 -11.24 -16.96
CA ARG A 566 -4.30 -12.28 -16.97
C ARG A 566 -5.26 -12.12 -15.79
N ARG A 567 -4.78 -11.71 -14.61
CA ARG A 567 -5.62 -11.40 -13.42
C ARG A 567 -6.55 -10.22 -13.71
N MET A 568 -6.00 -9.10 -14.19
CA MET A 568 -6.76 -7.87 -14.46
C MET A 568 -7.78 -8.05 -15.61
N ASN A 569 -7.42 -8.76 -16.69
CA ASN A 569 -8.36 -9.04 -17.78
C ASN A 569 -9.52 -9.95 -17.32
N ARG A 570 -9.27 -10.92 -16.43
CA ARG A 570 -10.35 -11.70 -15.80
C ARG A 570 -11.23 -10.81 -14.91
N ALA A 571 -10.64 -9.90 -14.14
CA ALA A 571 -11.37 -8.95 -13.31
C ALA A 571 -12.26 -8.01 -14.14
N ALA A 572 -11.81 -7.55 -15.31
CA ALA A 572 -12.61 -6.74 -16.24
C ALA A 572 -13.86 -7.47 -16.75
N VAL A 573 -13.74 -8.77 -17.07
CA VAL A 573 -14.89 -9.62 -17.46
C VAL A 573 -15.87 -9.79 -16.30
N ILE A 574 -15.36 -10.06 -15.09
CA ILE A 574 -16.19 -10.18 -13.87
C ILE A 574 -16.93 -8.86 -13.57
N ALA A 575 -16.23 -7.72 -13.63
CA ALA A 575 -16.83 -6.41 -13.45
C ALA A 575 -17.89 -6.09 -14.52
N SER A 576 -17.69 -6.51 -15.77
CA SER A 576 -18.65 -6.33 -16.87
C SER A 576 -19.93 -7.13 -16.64
N ILE A 577 -19.79 -8.40 -16.24
CA ILE A 577 -20.91 -9.28 -15.87
C ILE A 577 -21.65 -8.71 -14.65
N PHE A 578 -20.91 -8.26 -13.63
CA PHE A 578 -21.47 -7.61 -12.45
C PHE A 578 -22.26 -6.34 -12.79
N SER A 579 -21.72 -5.44 -13.62
CA SER A 579 -22.41 -4.22 -14.04
C SER A 579 -23.68 -4.50 -14.82
N ALA A 580 -23.69 -5.54 -15.67
CA ALA A 580 -24.88 -5.99 -16.37
C ALA A 580 -25.93 -6.57 -15.40
N ILE A 581 -25.50 -7.36 -14.41
CA ILE A 581 -26.40 -7.92 -13.37
C ILE A 581 -26.98 -6.81 -12.50
N VAL A 582 -26.17 -5.87 -11.99
CA VAL A 582 -26.65 -4.74 -11.17
C VAL A 582 -27.71 -3.95 -11.94
N GLY A 583 -27.41 -3.54 -13.17
CA GLY A 583 -28.36 -2.81 -14.01
C GLY A 583 -29.65 -3.58 -14.27
N PHE A 584 -29.56 -4.85 -14.70
CA PHE A 584 -30.73 -5.67 -14.98
C PHE A 584 -31.58 -5.92 -13.72
N VAL A 585 -30.96 -6.15 -12.56
CA VAL A 585 -31.67 -6.38 -11.30
C VAL A 585 -32.34 -5.11 -10.79
N THR A 586 -31.65 -3.96 -10.75
CA THR A 586 -32.20 -2.72 -10.20
C THR A 586 -33.22 -2.05 -11.12
N TRP A 587 -33.06 -2.14 -12.45
CA TRP A 587 -33.98 -1.49 -13.40
C TRP A 587 -35.09 -2.39 -13.95
N VAL A 588 -34.89 -3.71 -13.98
CA VAL A 588 -35.87 -4.65 -14.56
C VAL A 588 -36.41 -5.62 -13.53
N VAL A 589 -35.59 -6.49 -12.94
CA VAL A 589 -36.07 -7.63 -12.15
C VAL A 589 -36.80 -7.19 -10.87
N TRP A 590 -36.26 -6.22 -10.13
CA TRP A 590 -36.84 -5.76 -8.87
C TRP A 590 -38.05 -4.81 -9.07
N PRO A 591 -38.04 -3.86 -10.04
CA PRO A 591 -39.23 -3.05 -10.35
C PRO A 591 -40.41 -3.81 -10.92
N LEU A 592 -40.19 -4.83 -11.75
CA LEU A 592 -41.24 -5.54 -12.51
C LEU A 592 -42.42 -6.06 -11.65
N PRO A 593 -42.23 -6.79 -10.53
CA PRO A 593 -43.35 -7.22 -9.67
C PRO A 593 -44.00 -6.10 -8.86
N LEU A 594 -43.36 -4.93 -8.77
CA LEU A 594 -43.84 -3.77 -8.00
C LEU A 594 -44.64 -2.79 -8.86
N TYR A 595 -44.27 -2.63 -10.13
CA TYR A 595 -44.91 -1.71 -11.09
C TYR A 595 -46.23 -2.26 -11.66
N ARG A 596 -47.16 -2.61 -10.76
CA ARG A 596 -48.50 -3.14 -11.04
C ARG A 596 -49.57 -2.31 -10.35
N ASP A 597 -50.84 -2.58 -10.65
CA ASP A 597 -52.00 -1.90 -10.07
C ASP A 597 -52.22 -2.29 -8.61
N TRP A 598 -51.36 -1.76 -7.74
CA TRP A 598 -51.23 -2.14 -6.33
C TRP A 598 -50.72 -0.98 -5.47
N ILE A 599 -51.15 -0.96 -4.22
CA ILE A 599 -50.70 -0.07 -3.15
C ILE A 599 -50.07 -0.98 -2.08
N PHE A 600 -48.89 -0.62 -1.56
CA PHE A 600 -48.20 -1.44 -0.56
C PHE A 600 -49.10 -1.65 0.67
N ASN A 601 -49.20 -2.89 1.15
CA ASN A 601 -49.89 -3.19 2.40
C ASN A 601 -48.94 -3.05 3.60
N LYS A 602 -49.49 -2.97 4.83
CA LYS A 602 -48.68 -2.78 6.05
C LYS A 602 -47.51 -3.76 6.18
N PRO A 603 -47.69 -5.10 6.04
CA PRO A 603 -46.57 -6.04 6.11
C PRO A 603 -45.47 -5.77 5.08
N PHE A 604 -45.83 -5.44 3.83
CA PHE A 604 -44.86 -5.17 2.78
C PHE A 604 -44.14 -3.83 2.99
N PHE A 605 -44.84 -2.76 3.39
CA PHE A 605 -44.22 -1.47 3.73
C PHE A 605 -43.24 -1.61 4.90
N MET A 606 -43.64 -2.34 5.95
CA MET A 606 -42.77 -2.64 7.09
C MET A 606 -41.52 -3.42 6.64
N GLY A 607 -41.69 -4.44 5.78
CA GLY A 607 -40.57 -5.21 5.21
C GLY A 607 -39.64 -4.35 4.35
N TRP A 608 -40.19 -3.58 3.41
CA TRP A 608 -39.48 -2.64 2.54
C TRP A 608 -38.59 -1.69 3.34
N THR A 609 -39.18 -1.01 4.32
CA THR A 609 -38.46 -0.07 5.20
C THR A 609 -37.43 -0.78 6.07
N THR A 610 -37.74 -1.97 6.60
CA THR A 610 -36.78 -2.75 7.39
C THR A 610 -35.55 -3.16 6.56
N VAL A 611 -35.74 -3.55 5.30
CA VAL A 611 -34.63 -3.90 4.39
C VAL A 611 -33.81 -2.66 4.02
N SER A 612 -34.43 -1.51 3.77
CA SER A 612 -33.68 -0.28 3.49
C SER A 612 -32.83 0.17 4.68
N GLU A 613 -33.37 0.10 5.91
CA GLU A 613 -32.58 0.40 7.11
C GLU A 613 -31.43 -0.59 7.34
N ILE A 614 -31.68 -1.90 7.21
CA ILE A 614 -30.61 -2.91 7.34
C ILE A 614 -29.50 -2.68 6.32
N TRP A 615 -29.85 -2.37 5.07
CA TRP A 615 -28.87 -2.08 4.02
C TRP A 615 -28.13 -0.75 4.30
N LEU A 616 -28.77 0.25 4.92
CA LEU A 616 -28.11 1.49 5.35
C LEU A 616 -27.06 1.22 6.43
N PHE A 617 -27.35 0.35 7.40
CA PHE A 617 -26.37 -0.13 8.38
C PHE A 617 -25.25 -0.97 7.74
N VAL A 618 -25.55 -1.81 6.73
CA VAL A 618 -24.51 -2.52 5.94
C VAL A 618 -23.62 -1.52 5.19
N CYS A 619 -24.19 -0.46 4.62
CA CYS A 619 -23.42 0.62 3.99
C CYS A 619 -22.51 1.31 5.01
N LEU A 620 -22.98 1.57 6.23
CA LEU A 620 -22.13 2.10 7.31
C LEU A 620 -20.98 1.13 7.65
N LEU A 621 -21.25 -0.18 7.73
CA LEU A 621 -20.19 -1.17 7.97
C LEU A 621 -19.14 -1.20 6.84
N VAL A 622 -19.55 -1.14 5.57
CA VAL A 622 -18.63 -1.14 4.41
C VAL A 622 -17.89 0.18 4.26
N ALA A 623 -18.54 1.31 4.53
CA ALA A 623 -17.98 2.64 4.33
C ALA A 623 -17.13 3.15 5.52
N VAL A 624 -17.36 2.62 6.73
CA VAL A 624 -16.76 3.11 7.99
C VAL A 624 -15.96 2.03 8.73
N VAL A 625 -16.53 0.83 8.93
CA VAL A 625 -15.86 -0.21 9.73
C VAL A 625 -14.84 -1.01 8.90
N TYR A 626 -15.17 -1.35 7.66
CA TYR A 626 -14.27 -2.10 6.78
C TYR A 626 -12.96 -1.36 6.44
N PRO A 627 -12.92 -0.04 6.17
CA PRO A 627 -11.65 0.68 5.95
C PRO A 627 -10.79 0.73 7.21
N VAL A 628 -11.40 0.81 8.40
CA VAL A 628 -10.70 0.72 9.69
C VAL A 628 -10.15 -0.69 9.95
N TYR A 629 -10.87 -1.72 9.51
CA TYR A 629 -10.44 -3.11 9.61
C TYR A 629 -9.34 -3.47 8.60
N ASP A 630 -9.47 -3.06 7.35
CA ASP A 630 -8.50 -3.25 6.26
C ASP A 630 -7.22 -2.45 6.56
N GLY A 631 -7.40 -1.14 6.76
CA GLY A 631 -6.38 -0.20 7.21
C GLY A 631 -5.94 -0.35 8.67
N ARG A 632 -6.36 -1.39 9.42
CA ARG A 632 -6.02 -1.56 10.85
C ARG A 632 -4.52 -1.55 11.12
N HIS A 633 -3.71 -1.97 10.15
CA HIS A 633 -2.26 -1.97 10.25
C HIS A 633 -1.68 -0.56 10.08
N VAL A 634 -2.30 0.27 9.23
CA VAL A 634 -1.99 1.71 9.06
C VAL A 634 -2.47 2.51 10.26
N LEU A 635 -3.63 2.18 10.84
CA LEU A 635 -4.17 2.85 12.04
C LEU A 635 -3.44 2.44 13.32
N ARG A 636 -3.10 1.16 13.51
CA ARG A 636 -2.26 0.70 14.65
C ARG A 636 -0.81 1.15 14.55
N ARG A 637 -0.32 1.40 13.33
CA ARG A 637 0.84 2.25 13.08
C ARG A 637 0.46 3.63 13.64
N ALA A 638 -0.37 4.42 12.94
CA ALA A 638 -0.72 5.82 13.23
C ALA A 638 -1.11 6.18 14.68
N PHE A 639 -1.63 5.25 15.48
CA PHE A 639 -1.97 5.48 16.89
C PHE A 639 -0.74 5.53 17.82
N ARG A 640 0.14 4.52 17.79
CA ARG A 640 1.35 4.46 18.65
C ARG A 640 2.24 5.68 18.41
N LEU A 641 2.54 5.82 17.12
CA LEU A 641 2.99 7.01 16.40
C LEU A 641 2.58 8.34 17.11
N LEU A 642 1.30 8.53 17.47
CA LEU A 642 0.75 9.82 17.94
C LEU A 642 0.87 10.03 19.46
N PHE A 643 0.73 8.98 20.27
CA PHE A 643 0.62 9.09 21.73
C PHE A 643 1.95 8.95 22.50
N GLY A 644 3.06 8.64 21.84
CA GLY A 644 4.38 8.46 22.47
C GLY A 644 5.33 9.63 22.32
N ALA A 645 5.00 10.79 22.91
CA ALA A 645 5.73 12.04 22.66
C ALA A 645 5.87 13.02 23.86
N SER A 646 5.50 12.66 25.08
CA SER A 646 5.35 13.61 26.20
C SER A 646 6.30 13.48 27.40
N THR A 647 7.15 12.45 27.50
CA THR A 647 8.24 12.41 28.50
C THR A 647 9.57 11.93 27.91
N GLU A 648 10.64 12.74 28.04
CA GLU A 648 11.83 12.49 28.88
C GLU A 648 13.00 13.46 28.59
N LYS A 649 13.98 13.54 29.49
CA LYS A 649 15.21 14.34 29.35
C LYS A 649 16.33 13.95 30.34
N GLU A 650 17.58 13.94 29.86
CA GLU A 650 18.86 13.81 30.62
C GLU A 650 19.14 12.42 31.25
N SER A 651 20.37 11.86 31.31
CA SER A 651 21.74 12.44 31.23
C SER A 651 22.80 11.51 30.53
N THR A 652 24.10 11.55 30.90
CA THR A 652 25.29 11.25 30.04
C THR A 652 26.33 10.21 30.57
N ASN A 653 27.41 9.96 29.81
CA ASN A 653 28.32 8.78 29.81
C ASN A 653 29.63 8.86 30.69
N ASN A 654 30.38 7.74 30.78
CA ASN A 654 31.89 7.64 30.77
C ASN A 654 32.40 6.15 30.67
N SER A 655 33.70 5.91 30.42
CA SER A 655 34.32 4.59 30.05
C SER A 655 35.86 4.48 30.25
N ASP A 656 36.46 3.27 30.32
CA ASP A 656 37.94 2.98 30.42
C ASP A 656 38.38 1.57 29.85
N GLU A 657 39.69 1.21 29.91
CA GLU A 657 40.43 0.04 29.31
C GLU A 657 41.01 -0.96 30.38
N GLY A 658 41.74 -2.08 30.16
CA GLY A 658 42.23 -2.90 29.00
C GLY A 658 43.44 -3.84 29.37
N ASP A 659 43.66 -5.02 28.74
CA ASP A 659 44.80 -5.97 29.02
C ASP A 659 45.14 -6.98 27.86
N THR A 660 46.32 -7.64 27.90
CA THR A 660 46.90 -8.48 26.81
C THR A 660 47.25 -9.93 27.20
N THR A 661 46.55 -10.92 26.61
CA THR A 661 46.97 -12.34 26.52
C THR A 661 46.35 -12.97 25.26
N VAL A 662 47.04 -13.95 24.67
CA VAL A 662 46.57 -14.73 23.51
C VAL A 662 45.43 -15.64 23.96
N HIS A 663 44.24 -15.39 23.42
CA HIS A 663 43.05 -16.19 23.68
C HIS A 663 42.31 -16.39 22.36
N ILE A 664 41.85 -17.62 22.11
CA ILE A 664 40.67 -17.85 21.29
C ILE A 664 39.49 -17.32 22.14
N ARG A 665 38.74 -16.36 21.59
CA ARG A 665 37.66 -15.62 22.25
C ARG A 665 36.29 -15.98 21.69
N THR A 666 36.22 -16.78 20.63
CA THR A 666 34.96 -17.23 20.01
C THR A 666 35.15 -18.51 19.19
N GLU A 667 34.29 -19.53 19.40
CA GLU A 667 34.09 -20.62 18.42
C GLU A 667 32.63 -20.73 17.97
N GLU A 668 32.46 -20.84 16.66
CA GLU A 668 31.19 -21.16 16.02
C GLU A 668 31.25 -22.52 15.32
N ALA A 669 30.08 -23.14 15.19
CA ALA A 669 29.88 -24.34 14.37
C ALA A 669 28.97 -24.00 13.18
N ILE A 670 29.46 -24.07 11.94
CA ILE A 670 28.63 -23.82 10.74
C ILE A 670 27.81 -25.04 10.36
N THR A 671 26.52 -24.84 10.06
CA THR A 671 25.55 -25.91 9.75
C THR A 671 25.48 -26.29 8.27
N GLU A 672 26.07 -25.50 7.39
CA GLU A 672 26.04 -25.74 5.94
C GLU A 672 27.24 -26.58 5.52
N GLY A 673 26.97 -27.71 4.86
CA GLY A 673 27.99 -28.63 4.39
C GLY A 673 28.90 -28.02 3.32
N GLN A 674 30.11 -27.62 3.72
CA GLN A 674 31.21 -27.24 2.82
C GLN A 674 31.89 -28.48 2.17
N SER A 675 31.58 -29.69 2.67
CA SER A 675 32.17 -30.96 2.24
C SER A 675 31.15 -31.76 1.41
N SER A 676 31.37 -31.92 0.10
CA SER A 676 30.36 -32.52 -0.81
C SER A 676 30.33 -34.05 -0.76
N GLY A 677 29.13 -34.64 -0.71
CA GLY A 677 28.90 -36.09 -0.71
C GLY A 677 29.04 -36.80 0.65
N LEU A 678 29.44 -36.10 1.71
CA LEU A 678 29.76 -36.73 3.00
C LEU A 678 28.56 -37.35 3.72
N TRP A 679 27.31 -37.03 3.31
CA TRP A 679 26.09 -37.70 3.78
C TRP A 679 26.08 -39.23 3.54
N LYS A 680 26.94 -39.73 2.64
CA LYS A 680 27.16 -41.17 2.40
C LYS A 680 27.92 -41.86 3.55
N HIS A 681 28.54 -41.11 4.46
CA HIS A 681 29.34 -41.63 5.58
C HIS A 681 28.43 -42.21 6.68
N PRO A 682 28.63 -43.45 7.17
CA PRO A 682 27.68 -44.12 8.08
C PRO A 682 27.37 -43.37 9.40
N GLN A 683 28.33 -42.57 9.87
CA GLN A 683 28.18 -41.76 11.09
C GLN A 683 27.49 -40.41 10.85
N ASP A 684 27.36 -39.94 9.60
CA ASP A 684 26.77 -38.63 9.32
C ASP A 684 25.26 -38.59 9.56
N LYS A 685 24.78 -37.44 10.04
CA LYS A 685 23.36 -37.15 10.30
C LYS A 685 22.91 -35.86 9.62
N GLY A 686 23.72 -35.25 8.74
CA GLY A 686 23.35 -34.07 7.96
C GLY A 686 22.17 -34.35 7.02
N GLY A 687 22.01 -35.58 6.55
CA GLY A 687 20.81 -36.03 5.82
C GLY A 687 19.51 -35.94 6.62
N ASP A 688 19.56 -35.97 7.96
CA ASP A 688 18.40 -35.88 8.84
C ASP A 688 17.96 -34.41 9.10
N PHE A 689 18.45 -33.43 8.35
CA PHE A 689 18.17 -31.99 8.57
C PHE A 689 16.68 -31.58 8.56
N THR A 690 15.78 -32.42 8.04
CA THR A 690 14.32 -32.18 8.10
C THR A 690 13.70 -32.60 9.44
N ASN A 691 14.44 -33.32 10.28
CA ASN A 691 14.02 -33.75 11.61
C ASN A 691 14.41 -32.72 12.67
N LEU A 692 13.43 -32.23 13.44
CA LEU A 692 13.67 -31.24 14.50
C LEU A 692 14.56 -31.78 15.64
N GLU A 693 14.52 -33.09 15.90
CA GLU A 693 15.34 -33.71 16.95
C GLU A 693 16.84 -33.71 16.60
N TYR A 694 17.22 -33.74 15.32
CA TYR A 694 18.63 -33.60 14.92
C TYR A 694 19.18 -32.24 15.38
N TRP A 695 18.46 -31.16 15.07
CA TRP A 695 18.82 -29.80 15.46
C TRP A 695 18.82 -29.59 16.98
N ILE A 696 17.80 -30.10 17.67
CA ILE A 696 17.70 -30.06 19.14
C ILE A 696 18.89 -30.76 19.80
N ASN A 697 19.37 -31.88 19.25
CA ASN A 697 20.49 -32.62 19.83
C ASN A 697 21.86 -32.02 19.45
N LEU A 698 22.04 -31.52 18.22
CA LEU A 698 23.23 -30.75 17.84
C LEU A 698 23.41 -29.51 18.74
N ALA A 699 22.35 -28.78 19.03
CA ALA A 699 22.39 -27.62 19.92
C ALA A 699 22.78 -27.98 21.37
N LYS A 700 22.40 -29.16 21.88
CA LYS A 700 22.87 -29.64 23.20
C LYS A 700 24.36 -29.99 23.18
N ILE A 701 24.81 -30.75 22.18
CA ILE A 701 26.22 -31.15 22.02
C ILE A 701 27.14 -29.92 22.02
N LEU A 702 26.76 -28.87 21.29
CA LEU A 702 27.54 -27.63 21.21
C LEU A 702 27.50 -26.80 22.52
N GLU A 703 26.38 -26.79 23.24
CA GLU A 703 26.29 -26.13 24.56
C GLU A 703 27.07 -26.88 25.65
N ASP A 704 27.02 -28.21 25.67
CA ASP A 704 27.84 -29.04 26.56
C ASP A 704 29.33 -28.90 26.22
N GLY A 705 29.66 -28.73 24.94
CA GLY A 705 30.99 -28.39 24.44
C GLY A 705 31.52 -27.01 24.85
N LYS A 706 30.62 -26.07 25.17
CA LYS A 706 30.85 -24.62 25.41
C LYS A 706 31.19 -23.77 24.19
N PHE A 707 30.74 -24.16 22.99
CA PHE A 707 30.82 -23.30 21.80
C PHE A 707 30.04 -21.98 22.03
N HIS A 708 30.50 -20.87 21.44
CA HIS A 708 29.79 -19.59 21.50
C HIS A 708 28.48 -19.59 20.73
N GLY A 709 28.44 -20.26 19.57
CA GLY A 709 27.23 -20.28 18.75
C GLY A 709 27.14 -21.36 17.69
N LEU A 710 25.91 -21.63 17.30
CA LEU A 710 25.56 -22.38 16.09
C LEU A 710 25.29 -21.39 14.95
N PHE A 711 26.01 -21.54 13.85
CA PHE A 711 25.97 -20.64 12.71
C PHE A 711 25.19 -21.22 11.52
N LEU A 712 23.99 -20.69 11.32
CA LEU A 712 23.07 -21.07 10.26
C LEU A 712 23.34 -20.24 9.01
N ALA A 713 24.16 -20.79 8.11
CA ALA A 713 24.30 -20.31 6.73
C ALA A 713 23.04 -20.64 5.91
N ASP A 714 22.74 -19.82 4.89
CA ASP A 714 21.54 -19.90 4.07
C ASP A 714 21.78 -19.34 2.65
N HIS A 715 21.10 -19.92 1.66
CA HIS A 715 21.14 -19.49 0.27
C HIS A 715 19.77 -19.71 -0.39
N LEU A 716 19.28 -18.71 -1.14
CA LEU A 716 17.89 -18.64 -1.59
C LEU A 716 17.68 -19.12 -3.05
N GLY A 717 18.58 -19.96 -3.56
CA GLY A 717 18.54 -20.49 -4.93
C GLY A 717 19.53 -21.64 -5.12
N ILE A 718 19.26 -22.53 -6.07
CA ILE A 718 20.09 -23.71 -6.33
C ILE A 718 21.38 -23.36 -7.08
N TYR A 719 22.44 -24.16 -6.87
CA TYR A 719 23.70 -24.06 -7.60
C TYR A 719 23.55 -24.66 -9.01
N ASP A 720 23.53 -23.81 -10.04
CA ASP A 720 23.08 -24.17 -11.39
C ASP A 720 24.03 -23.73 -12.53
N VAL A 721 25.32 -23.58 -12.21
CA VAL A 721 26.38 -23.05 -13.11
C VAL A 721 27.21 -24.16 -13.78
N TYR A 722 27.37 -25.31 -13.13
CA TYR A 722 28.24 -26.40 -13.58
C TYR A 722 27.53 -27.30 -14.61
N LYS A 723 28.24 -27.67 -15.68
CA LYS A 723 27.68 -28.40 -16.83
C LYS A 723 26.55 -27.63 -17.53
N GLY A 724 26.81 -26.34 -17.79
CA GLY A 724 25.89 -25.44 -18.48
C GLY A 724 24.96 -24.63 -17.56
N PRO A 725 24.39 -23.53 -18.07
CA PRO A 725 23.58 -22.62 -17.28
C PRO A 725 22.19 -23.20 -16.94
N ALA A 726 21.71 -22.91 -15.74
CA ALA A 726 20.44 -23.41 -15.20
C ALA A 726 20.37 -24.95 -15.12
N ASN A 727 21.51 -25.62 -14.85
CA ASN A 727 21.59 -27.06 -14.67
C ASN A 727 21.66 -27.46 -13.18
N PRO A 728 20.56 -27.91 -12.56
CA PRO A 728 20.54 -28.31 -11.16
C PRO A 728 20.99 -29.75 -10.90
N ASP A 729 21.07 -30.61 -11.93
CA ASP A 729 21.18 -32.06 -11.76
C ASP A 729 22.42 -32.48 -10.93
N PRO A 730 23.62 -31.89 -11.13
CA PRO A 730 24.79 -32.19 -10.29
C PRO A 730 24.61 -31.85 -8.80
N ALA A 731 23.87 -30.77 -8.47
CA ALA A 731 23.57 -30.40 -7.10
C ALA A 731 22.58 -31.38 -6.46
N LEU A 732 21.52 -31.73 -7.20
CA LEU A 732 20.47 -32.67 -6.78
C LEU A 732 21.00 -34.08 -6.53
N LEU A 733 21.94 -34.56 -7.35
CA LEU A 733 22.51 -35.91 -7.23
C LEU A 733 23.50 -36.04 -6.04
N SER A 734 24.27 -34.99 -5.77
CA SER A 734 25.31 -34.99 -4.74
C SER A 734 24.82 -34.54 -3.36
N GLY A 735 23.66 -33.89 -3.28
CA GLY A 735 23.19 -33.19 -2.08
C GLY A 735 24.01 -31.93 -1.79
N ALA A 736 24.58 -31.30 -2.82
CA ALA A 736 25.43 -30.12 -2.69
C ALA A 736 24.59 -28.89 -2.30
N GLN A 737 24.44 -28.69 -0.99
CA GLN A 737 23.70 -27.61 -0.33
C GLN A 737 22.18 -27.52 -0.63
N PHE A 738 21.66 -28.34 -1.55
CA PHE A 738 20.23 -28.45 -1.86
C PHE A 738 19.75 -29.91 -1.74
N PRO A 739 18.53 -30.18 -1.22
CA PRO A 739 17.56 -29.23 -0.66
C PRO A 739 17.95 -28.66 0.71
N VAL A 740 17.45 -27.45 1.01
CA VAL A 740 17.63 -26.72 2.28
C VAL A 740 16.27 -26.20 2.78
N GLY A 741 16.15 -25.87 4.06
CA GLY A 741 14.93 -25.32 4.69
C GLY A 741 15.21 -24.07 5.52
N ASP A 742 14.19 -23.22 5.70
CA ASP A 742 14.31 -21.91 6.39
C ASP A 742 14.90 -22.06 7.81
N PRO A 743 16.13 -21.56 8.06
CA PRO A 743 16.80 -21.72 9.34
C PRO A 743 16.09 -20.99 10.49
N PHE A 744 15.30 -19.94 10.20
CA PHE A 744 14.55 -19.22 11.24
C PHE A 744 13.53 -20.12 11.97
N MET A 745 13.04 -21.18 11.32
CA MET A 745 12.03 -22.08 11.90
C MET A 745 12.63 -23.00 12.99
N LEU A 746 13.94 -23.23 12.97
CA LEU A 746 14.64 -24.17 13.85
C LEU A 746 14.99 -23.55 15.22
N ILE A 747 15.23 -22.23 15.23
CA ILE A 747 15.90 -21.53 16.35
C ILE A 747 15.09 -21.59 17.65
N SER A 748 13.76 -21.49 17.59
CA SER A 748 12.93 -21.51 18.80
C SER A 748 12.96 -22.85 19.54
N ALA A 749 13.13 -23.97 18.82
CA ALA A 749 13.26 -25.30 19.39
C ALA A 749 14.65 -25.51 20.01
N MET A 750 15.71 -25.16 19.28
CA MET A 750 17.08 -25.23 19.78
C MET A 750 17.30 -24.31 20.99
N ALA A 751 16.72 -23.09 20.97
CA ALA A 751 16.78 -22.14 22.08
C ALA A 751 15.97 -22.58 23.31
N ALA A 752 14.95 -23.42 23.15
CA ALA A 752 14.22 -24.04 24.27
C ALA A 752 15.02 -25.20 24.91
N ALA A 753 15.86 -25.88 24.14
CA ALA A 753 16.74 -26.95 24.60
C ALA A 753 18.06 -26.48 25.25
N THR A 754 18.38 -25.18 25.16
CA THR A 754 19.68 -24.59 25.56
C THR A 754 19.53 -23.33 26.43
N LYS A 755 20.61 -22.90 27.08
CA LYS A 755 20.64 -21.79 28.05
C LYS A 755 21.51 -20.60 27.61
N SER A 756 22.70 -20.86 27.09
CA SER A 756 23.77 -19.89 26.81
C SER A 756 24.18 -19.86 25.32
N LEU A 757 24.08 -20.98 24.60
CA LEU A 757 24.52 -21.10 23.20
C LEU A 757 23.86 -20.03 22.30
N GLY A 758 24.66 -19.32 21.51
CA GLY A 758 24.21 -18.36 20.51
C GLY A 758 23.69 -19.01 19.23
N PHE A 759 22.86 -18.27 18.48
CA PHE A 759 22.33 -18.67 17.18
C PHE A 759 22.57 -17.54 16.18
N GLY A 760 23.59 -17.66 15.34
CA GLY A 760 23.78 -16.77 14.20
C GLY A 760 22.92 -17.27 13.04
N VAL A 761 22.04 -16.43 12.48
CA VAL A 761 21.21 -16.81 11.33
C VAL A 761 21.41 -15.89 10.13
N THR A 762 21.63 -16.49 8.97
CA THR A 762 21.79 -15.77 7.70
C THR A 762 20.43 -15.30 7.19
N ALA A 763 20.37 -14.04 6.73
CA ALA A 763 19.19 -13.53 6.03
C ALA A 763 19.57 -12.48 4.99
N SER A 764 19.02 -12.63 3.79
CA SER A 764 19.35 -11.78 2.64
C SER A 764 18.59 -10.46 2.68
N THR A 765 19.33 -9.36 2.87
CA THR A 765 18.80 -7.99 2.71
C THR A 765 18.18 -7.77 1.33
N THR A 766 18.67 -8.46 0.29
CA THR A 766 18.14 -8.37 -1.08
C THR A 766 16.69 -8.87 -1.16
N TYR A 767 16.43 -10.08 -0.66
CA TYR A 767 15.16 -10.80 -0.90
C TYR A 767 14.17 -10.78 0.26
N GLU A 768 14.59 -10.49 1.50
CA GLU A 768 13.69 -10.17 2.61
C GLU A 768 13.08 -8.76 2.41
N THR A 769 12.09 -8.67 1.52
CA THR A 769 11.53 -7.42 0.95
C THR A 769 10.99 -6.37 1.94
N SER A 770 10.92 -6.66 3.25
CA SER A 770 10.53 -5.69 4.26
C SER A 770 11.46 -5.70 5.48
N PRO A 771 12.34 -4.68 5.63
CA PRO A 771 13.15 -4.49 6.84
C PRO A 771 12.33 -4.45 8.13
N TYR A 772 11.08 -3.96 8.06
CA TYR A 772 10.17 -3.96 9.21
C TYR A 772 9.66 -5.37 9.58
N ALA A 773 9.51 -6.27 8.61
CA ALA A 773 9.18 -7.67 8.89
C ALA A 773 10.37 -8.42 9.50
N LEU A 774 11.58 -8.24 8.95
CA LEU A 774 12.80 -8.86 9.48
C LEU A 774 13.17 -8.31 10.87
N ALA A 775 13.05 -6.99 11.09
CA ALA A 775 13.24 -6.36 12.40
C ALA A 775 12.35 -7.02 13.47
N ARG A 776 11.07 -7.25 13.15
CA ARG A 776 10.15 -7.99 14.04
C ARG A 776 10.56 -9.44 14.20
N LYS A 777 10.94 -10.14 13.13
CA LYS A 777 11.36 -11.56 13.15
C LYS A 777 12.52 -11.74 14.15
N LEU A 778 13.55 -10.90 14.02
CA LEU A 778 14.73 -10.92 14.88
C LEU A 778 14.44 -10.47 16.32
N SER A 779 13.66 -9.39 16.56
CA SER A 779 13.25 -9.05 17.94
C SER A 779 12.40 -10.13 18.60
N THR A 780 11.60 -10.89 17.83
CA THR A 780 10.82 -12.02 18.37
C THR A 780 11.76 -13.12 18.85
N LEU A 781 12.78 -13.45 18.07
CA LEU A 781 13.81 -14.40 18.47
C LEU A 781 14.70 -13.88 19.60
N ASP A 782 14.99 -12.58 19.68
CA ASP A 782 15.80 -12.03 20.78
C ASP A 782 15.06 -12.14 22.13
N HIS A 783 13.74 -11.89 22.14
CA HIS A 783 12.90 -12.16 23.31
C HIS A 783 12.80 -13.67 23.64
N ILE A 784 12.58 -14.53 22.65
CA ILE A 784 12.41 -16.00 22.86
C ILE A 784 13.71 -16.67 23.31
N THR A 785 14.84 -16.34 22.66
CA THR A 785 16.16 -16.90 22.99
C THR A 785 16.76 -16.32 24.27
N ARG A 786 16.20 -15.21 24.78
CA ARG A 786 16.68 -14.39 25.91
C ARG A 786 17.99 -13.64 25.61
N GLY A 787 18.13 -13.13 24.39
CA GLY A 787 19.30 -12.35 23.97
C GLY A 787 20.35 -13.13 23.18
N ARG A 788 20.04 -14.32 22.64
CA ARG A 788 21.05 -15.22 22.04
C ARG A 788 20.95 -15.33 20.51
N ILE A 789 20.23 -14.44 19.85
CA ILE A 789 20.13 -14.37 18.39
C ILE A 789 21.20 -13.42 17.83
N GLY A 790 21.77 -13.78 16.68
CA GLY A 790 22.53 -12.87 15.83
C GLY A 790 22.14 -13.02 14.37
N TRP A 791 22.46 -12.03 13.55
CA TRP A 791 22.09 -11.96 12.14
C TRP A 791 23.34 -11.84 11.27
N ASN A 792 23.53 -12.81 10.36
CA ASN A 792 24.49 -12.69 9.26
C ASN A 792 23.87 -11.97 8.07
N ILE A 793 24.40 -10.77 7.83
CA ILE A 793 23.91 -9.82 6.82
C ILE A 793 24.50 -10.19 5.47
N VAL A 794 23.68 -10.76 4.59
CA VAL A 794 24.09 -11.09 3.20
C VAL A 794 23.28 -10.32 2.17
N THR A 795 23.86 -10.19 0.98
CA THR A 795 23.20 -9.62 -0.22
C THR A 795 22.73 -10.69 -1.22
N SER A 796 23.02 -11.97 -0.96
CA SER A 796 22.97 -13.07 -1.95
C SER A 796 23.86 -12.84 -3.19
N PHE A 797 24.00 -13.88 -4.02
CA PHE A 797 24.80 -13.84 -5.25
C PHE A 797 24.30 -14.76 -6.38
N LEU A 798 23.67 -15.91 -6.06
CA LEU A 798 23.19 -16.87 -7.06
C LEU A 798 22.07 -16.30 -7.94
N ASP A 799 22.19 -16.51 -9.25
CA ASP A 799 21.26 -15.96 -10.26
C ASP A 799 19.91 -16.70 -10.27
N SER A 800 19.92 -17.98 -9.87
CA SER A 800 18.73 -18.79 -9.58
C SER A 800 17.84 -18.17 -8.49
N ALA A 801 18.43 -17.53 -7.46
CA ALA A 801 17.69 -16.85 -6.39
C ALA A 801 16.96 -15.59 -6.89
N ALA A 802 17.57 -14.84 -7.82
CA ALA A 802 16.93 -13.68 -8.45
C ALA A 802 15.64 -14.09 -9.18
N LYS A 803 15.75 -15.14 -10.00
CA LYS A 803 14.65 -15.70 -10.79
C LYS A 803 13.56 -16.33 -9.91
N ALA A 804 13.94 -17.01 -8.83
CA ALA A 804 12.99 -17.54 -7.84
C ALA A 804 12.18 -16.44 -7.14
N TYR A 805 12.78 -15.27 -6.89
CA TYR A 805 12.11 -14.11 -6.28
C TYR A 805 11.50 -13.12 -7.30
N GLY A 806 11.44 -13.49 -8.58
CA GLY A 806 10.74 -12.73 -9.62
C GLY A 806 11.51 -11.57 -10.24
N LEU A 807 12.84 -11.58 -10.16
CA LEU A 807 13.73 -10.71 -10.94
C LEU A 807 14.27 -11.47 -12.15
N ASP A 808 14.48 -10.81 -13.29
CA ASP A 808 15.05 -11.47 -14.47
C ASP A 808 16.56 -11.81 -14.31
N GLU A 809 17.29 -10.96 -13.58
CA GLU A 809 18.73 -11.11 -13.27
C GLU A 809 19.08 -10.58 -11.86
N GLN A 810 20.28 -10.87 -11.37
CA GLN A 810 20.81 -10.34 -10.11
C GLN A 810 20.96 -8.80 -10.11
N ILE A 811 20.55 -8.16 -9.01
CA ILE A 811 20.81 -6.72 -8.78
C ILE A 811 22.34 -6.48 -8.75
N PRO A 812 22.86 -5.41 -9.40
CA PRO A 812 24.30 -5.12 -9.45
C PRO A 812 24.98 -5.12 -8.08
N HIS A 813 26.16 -5.71 -7.98
CA HIS A 813 26.89 -6.00 -6.73
C HIS A 813 26.91 -4.81 -5.75
N ASP A 814 27.34 -3.62 -6.20
CA ASP A 814 27.48 -2.43 -5.34
C ASP A 814 26.11 -1.84 -4.95
N GLU A 815 25.10 -1.94 -5.83
CA GLU A 815 23.74 -1.48 -5.50
C GLU A 815 23.10 -2.37 -4.44
N ARG A 816 23.41 -3.68 -4.40
CA ARG A 816 22.98 -4.54 -3.28
C ARG A 816 23.57 -4.09 -1.95
N TYR A 817 24.83 -3.67 -1.90
CA TYR A 817 25.45 -3.13 -0.68
C TYR A 817 24.89 -1.77 -0.29
N ALA A 818 24.67 -0.86 -1.25
CA ALA A 818 24.01 0.43 -0.98
C ALA A 818 22.58 0.24 -0.47
N ARG A 819 21.85 -0.76 -0.97
CA ARG A 819 20.52 -1.14 -0.48
C ARG A 819 20.58 -1.81 0.90
N ALA A 820 21.61 -2.61 1.18
CA ALA A 820 21.83 -3.17 2.51
C ALA A 820 22.15 -2.09 3.56
N ASP A 821 22.86 -1.02 3.19
CA ASP A 821 23.21 0.08 4.10
C ASP A 821 21.96 0.76 4.69
N GLU A 822 21.01 1.06 3.80
CA GLU A 822 19.72 1.65 4.15
C GLU A 822 18.79 0.65 4.87
N TYR A 823 18.86 -0.64 4.51
CA TYR A 823 18.19 -1.74 5.23
C TYR A 823 18.58 -1.72 6.71
N LEU A 824 19.89 -1.68 6.99
CA LEU A 824 20.42 -1.71 8.35
C LEU A 824 20.05 -0.44 9.11
N GLU A 825 20.17 0.74 8.49
CA GLU A 825 19.74 2.02 9.08
C GLU A 825 18.28 2.00 9.54
N LEU A 826 17.37 1.46 8.71
CA LEU A 826 15.97 1.28 9.08
C LEU A 826 15.81 0.28 10.24
N THR A 827 16.52 -0.85 10.23
CA THR A 827 16.43 -1.81 11.34
C THR A 827 16.97 -1.26 12.67
N TYR A 828 18.07 -0.48 12.66
CA TYR A 828 18.59 0.18 13.86
C TYR A 828 17.62 1.21 14.42
N LYS A 829 17.09 2.07 13.53
CA LYS A 829 16.02 3.01 13.88
C LYS A 829 14.85 2.27 14.55
N LEU A 830 14.42 1.11 14.03
CA LEU A 830 13.37 0.29 14.64
C LEU A 830 13.77 -0.27 16.02
N TRP A 831 14.92 -0.93 16.16
CA TRP A 831 15.32 -1.62 17.39
C TRP A 831 15.73 -0.68 18.53
N GLU A 832 16.52 0.33 18.22
CA GLU A 832 17.10 1.26 19.20
C GLU A 832 16.19 2.47 19.42
N GLY A 833 15.55 2.97 18.35
CA GLY A 833 14.90 4.27 18.33
C GLY A 833 13.39 4.33 18.60
N THR A 834 12.71 3.20 18.88
CA THR A 834 11.23 3.19 19.01
C THR A 834 10.67 2.91 20.41
N TRP A 835 11.44 2.34 21.32
CA TRP A 835 11.05 2.13 22.71
C TRP A 835 12.20 2.54 23.63
N GLN A 836 11.91 3.17 24.77
CA GLN A 836 12.88 3.28 25.88
C GLN A 836 12.93 1.95 26.67
N ASP A 837 13.96 1.76 27.49
CA ASP A 837 14.22 0.46 28.15
C ASP A 837 13.15 0.08 29.19
N ASP A 838 12.54 1.03 29.90
CA ASP A 838 11.50 0.83 30.92
C ASP A 838 10.05 1.02 30.41
N ALA A 839 9.86 1.17 29.10
CA ALA A 839 8.57 1.50 28.49
C ALA A 839 7.42 0.53 28.85
N VAL A 840 7.73 -0.73 29.22
CA VAL A 840 6.75 -1.77 29.58
C VAL A 840 6.68 -1.96 31.10
N GLN A 841 5.72 -1.28 31.73
CA GLN A 841 5.58 -1.20 33.19
C GLN A 841 4.75 -2.35 33.82
N LYS A 842 3.78 -2.91 33.10
CA LYS A 842 2.87 -4.00 33.57
C LYS A 842 2.18 -3.72 34.92
N ASN A 843 1.97 -2.46 35.30
CA ASN A 843 1.52 -2.07 36.63
C ASN A 843 -0.02 -2.26 36.76
N PRO A 844 -0.51 -3.12 37.70
CA PRO A 844 -1.93 -3.38 37.86
C PRO A 844 -2.67 -2.29 38.67
N GLU A 845 -1.97 -1.51 39.49
CA GLU A 845 -2.56 -0.46 40.34
C GLU A 845 -2.85 0.80 39.52
N SER A 846 -1.87 1.27 38.74
CA SER A 846 -2.05 2.35 37.77
C SER A 846 -2.79 1.90 36.50
N LYS A 847 -2.89 0.58 36.29
CA LYS A 847 -3.50 -0.08 35.11
C LYS A 847 -2.75 0.21 33.79
N VAL A 848 -1.46 0.59 33.88
CA VAL A 848 -0.60 0.88 32.73
C VAL A 848 0.27 -0.32 32.40
N TYR A 849 -0.02 -0.99 31.27
CA TYR A 849 0.83 -2.08 30.76
C TYR A 849 2.14 -1.57 30.13
N THR A 850 2.03 -0.47 29.39
CA THR A 850 3.12 0.22 28.69
C THR A 850 2.89 1.71 28.84
N ASN A 851 3.90 2.48 29.26
CA ASN A 851 3.81 3.93 29.22
C ASN A 851 3.82 4.35 27.73
N PRO A 852 2.73 4.91 27.17
CA PRO A 852 2.70 5.27 25.76
C PRO A 852 3.80 6.29 25.43
N GLU A 853 4.08 7.21 26.36
CA GLU A 853 5.05 8.31 26.22
C GLU A 853 6.46 7.82 25.89
N LYS A 854 6.77 6.58 26.27
CA LYS A 854 8.05 5.88 26.09
C LYS A 854 8.09 4.97 24.85
N VAL A 855 7.10 5.08 23.95
CA VAL A 855 6.98 4.28 22.72
C VAL A 855 6.71 5.17 21.50
N ARG A 856 7.77 5.60 20.84
CA ARG A 856 7.72 6.50 19.68
C ARG A 856 7.83 5.72 18.39
N ARG A 857 7.49 6.41 17.32
CA ARG A 857 7.83 5.99 15.97
C ARG A 857 9.22 6.45 15.60
N ILE A 858 9.87 5.69 14.73
CA ILE A 858 10.87 6.26 13.84
C ILE A 858 10.25 6.81 12.57
N GLU A 859 11.04 7.67 11.96
CA GLU A 859 10.88 8.25 10.64
C GLU A 859 12.10 7.81 9.80
N HIS A 860 11.88 6.97 8.80
CA HIS A 860 12.88 6.59 7.80
C HIS A 860 12.27 6.60 6.39
N GLU A 861 12.89 7.37 5.51
CA GLU A 861 12.66 7.44 4.07
C GLU A 861 14.01 7.66 3.39
N GLY A 862 14.47 6.66 2.64
CA GLY A 862 15.68 6.73 1.83
C GLY A 862 15.39 6.42 0.35
N LYS A 863 16.41 5.93 -0.37
CA LYS A 863 16.34 5.58 -1.79
C LYS A 863 15.57 4.27 -2.03
N TYR A 864 15.66 3.31 -1.11
CA TYR A 864 15.19 1.94 -1.29
C TYR A 864 14.02 1.55 -0.36
N PHE A 865 13.91 2.18 0.81
CA PHE A 865 12.96 1.82 1.87
C PHE A 865 12.29 3.05 2.50
N LYS A 866 11.04 2.84 2.94
CA LYS A 866 10.17 3.91 3.43
C LYS A 866 9.24 3.36 4.50
N SER A 867 9.48 3.72 5.77
CA SER A 867 8.86 3.08 6.92
C SER A 867 8.76 4.01 8.12
N THR A 868 7.58 3.99 8.76
CA THR A 868 7.27 4.81 9.94
C THR A 868 6.60 3.97 11.00
N ALA A 869 7.38 3.26 11.79
CA ALA A 869 6.81 2.37 12.78
C ALA A 869 7.48 2.55 14.14
N ALA A 870 6.75 2.18 15.18
CA ALA A 870 7.39 1.60 16.35
C ALA A 870 7.70 0.13 16.03
N ASN A 871 8.77 -0.45 16.59
CA ASN A 871 8.94 -1.91 16.55
C ASN A 871 7.68 -2.59 17.12
N GLN A 872 7.32 -3.77 16.60
CA GLN A 872 6.10 -4.46 17.05
C GLN A 872 6.25 -5.04 18.45
N LEU A 873 7.48 -5.29 18.89
CA LEU A 873 7.86 -5.71 20.23
C LEU A 873 8.61 -4.59 20.96
N PRO A 874 8.58 -4.57 22.31
CA PRO A 874 9.42 -3.70 23.11
C PRO A 874 10.90 -4.06 22.98
N ALA A 875 11.76 -3.20 23.53
CA ALA A 875 13.19 -3.46 23.71
C ALA A 875 13.41 -4.91 24.21
N SER A 876 14.14 -5.69 23.41
CA SER A 876 14.60 -7.03 23.75
C SER A 876 15.98 -6.95 24.42
N LYS A 877 16.51 -8.06 24.96
CA LYS A 877 17.75 -8.01 25.77
C LYS A 877 18.91 -7.36 25.01
N GLN A 878 19.07 -7.68 23.73
CA GLN A 878 20.11 -7.09 22.87
C GLN A 878 19.65 -5.85 22.10
N ARG A 879 18.33 -5.61 22.00
CA ARG A 879 17.67 -4.73 21.03
C ARG A 879 18.03 -5.08 19.58
N THR A 880 19.11 -4.53 19.04
CA THR A 880 19.75 -4.98 17.80
C THR A 880 20.43 -6.33 18.05
N PRO A 881 20.15 -7.40 17.26
CA PRO A 881 20.82 -8.70 17.39
C PRO A 881 22.32 -8.59 17.12
N LEU A 882 23.13 -9.56 17.54
CA LEU A 882 24.58 -9.58 17.24
C LEU A 882 24.82 -9.63 15.71
N LEU A 883 25.63 -8.71 15.17
CA LEU A 883 25.73 -8.52 13.70
C LEU A 883 26.97 -9.18 13.08
N PHE A 884 26.74 -10.20 12.25
CA PHE A 884 27.76 -10.92 11.48
C PHE A 884 27.80 -10.47 10.01
N GLN A 885 28.97 -10.54 9.37
CA GLN A 885 29.13 -10.25 7.94
C GLN A 885 30.36 -10.97 7.33
N ALA A 886 30.33 -11.27 6.03
CA ALA A 886 31.36 -12.07 5.32
C ALA A 886 31.82 -11.46 3.96
N GLY A 887 31.72 -10.14 3.80
CA GLY A 887 31.91 -9.42 2.53
C GLY A 887 33.37 -9.10 2.21
N ALA A 888 33.99 -9.90 1.34
CA ALA A 888 35.40 -9.78 0.97
C ALA A 888 35.77 -8.59 0.05
N SER A 889 34.80 -8.09 -0.73
CA SER A 889 34.99 -7.03 -1.72
C SER A 889 35.19 -5.65 -1.08
N SER A 890 35.60 -4.64 -1.84
CA SER A 890 35.77 -3.26 -1.34
C SER A 890 34.50 -2.72 -0.68
N ALA A 891 33.35 -2.83 -1.36
CA ALA A 891 32.05 -2.49 -0.80
C ALA A 891 31.69 -3.36 0.43
N GLY A 892 32.04 -4.65 0.39
CA GLY A 892 31.85 -5.58 1.51
C GLY A 892 32.64 -5.19 2.76
N LYS A 893 33.92 -4.80 2.61
CA LYS A 893 34.77 -4.31 3.69
C LYS A 893 34.27 -3.00 4.29
N SER A 894 33.97 -1.99 3.46
CA SER A 894 33.44 -0.71 3.95
C SER A 894 32.09 -0.88 4.66
N PHE A 895 31.25 -1.80 4.19
CA PHE A 895 30.01 -2.17 4.87
C PHE A 895 30.27 -2.87 6.21
N ALA A 896 31.23 -3.80 6.28
CA ALA A 896 31.62 -4.50 7.50
C ALA A 896 32.15 -3.52 8.56
N ALA A 897 33.12 -2.68 8.21
CA ALA A 897 33.69 -1.66 9.09
C ALA A 897 32.60 -0.75 9.69
N LYS A 898 31.56 -0.42 8.91
CA LYS A 898 30.41 0.37 9.39
C LYS A 898 29.47 -0.42 10.32
N HIS A 899 29.08 -1.64 9.96
CA HIS A 899 27.92 -2.32 10.56
C HIS A 899 28.19 -3.59 11.36
N SER A 900 29.24 -4.35 11.07
CA SER A 900 29.42 -5.65 11.72
C SER A 900 30.02 -5.51 13.12
N GLU A 901 29.69 -6.48 13.97
CA GLU A 901 30.30 -6.72 15.28
C GLU A 901 31.16 -8.00 15.26
N VAL A 902 30.90 -8.87 14.28
CA VAL A 902 31.67 -10.07 13.99
C VAL A 902 31.89 -10.15 12.47
N MET A 903 33.10 -10.47 12.02
CA MET A 903 33.43 -10.59 10.60
C MET A 903 34.09 -11.94 10.30
N PHE A 904 33.50 -12.70 9.36
CA PHE A 904 34.10 -13.92 8.84
C PHE A 904 35.14 -13.58 7.77
N LEU A 905 36.34 -14.14 7.93
CA LEU A 905 37.49 -13.82 7.08
C LEU A 905 37.77 -14.91 6.03
N PRO A 906 37.84 -14.55 4.74
CA PRO A 906 38.29 -15.45 3.69
C PRO A 906 39.83 -15.49 3.68
N GLY A 907 40.43 -16.62 4.06
CA GLY A 907 41.88 -16.77 4.07
C GLY A 907 42.35 -18.22 4.17
N LEU A 908 43.33 -18.58 3.33
CA LEU A 908 44.03 -19.88 3.36
C LEU A 908 45.45 -19.79 3.97
N GLU A 909 45.95 -18.57 4.22
CA GLU A 909 47.24 -18.26 4.85
C GLU A 909 47.00 -17.31 6.03
N PRO A 910 47.57 -17.54 7.23
CA PRO A 910 47.39 -16.63 8.36
C PRO A 910 48.01 -15.25 8.09
N GLU A 911 49.13 -15.17 7.38
CA GLU A 911 49.81 -13.91 7.05
C GLU A 911 48.94 -13.03 6.12
N LYS A 912 48.22 -13.64 5.15
CA LYS A 912 47.24 -12.93 4.32
C LYS A 912 46.03 -12.49 5.14
N THR A 913 45.60 -13.32 6.09
CA THR A 913 44.44 -13.06 6.97
C THR A 913 44.72 -11.89 7.92
N GLY A 914 45.91 -11.86 8.54
CA GLY A 914 46.35 -10.74 9.38
C GLY A 914 46.54 -9.42 8.61
N ALA A 915 46.92 -9.48 7.33
CA ALA A 915 46.89 -8.29 6.47
C ALA A 915 45.47 -7.74 6.25
N ILE A 916 44.45 -8.61 6.21
CA ILE A 916 43.04 -8.20 6.13
C ILE A 916 42.56 -7.66 7.49
N VAL A 917 42.87 -8.33 8.61
CA VAL A 917 42.53 -7.83 9.96
C VAL A 917 43.11 -6.44 10.19
N LYS A 918 44.40 -6.24 9.89
CA LYS A 918 45.09 -4.95 10.08
C LYS A 918 44.50 -3.82 9.22
N ASP A 919 44.08 -4.13 7.99
CA ASP A 919 43.33 -3.22 7.11
C ASP A 919 41.95 -2.89 7.71
N MET A 920 41.22 -3.89 8.20
CA MET A 920 39.90 -3.70 8.82
C MET A 920 39.96 -2.94 10.16
N ARG A 921 40.92 -3.23 11.04
CA ARG A 921 41.14 -2.46 12.28
C ARG A 921 41.46 -0.99 12.00
N LYS A 922 42.18 -0.70 10.90
CA LYS A 922 42.39 0.69 10.44
C LYS A 922 41.08 1.32 9.95
N GLN A 923 40.31 0.61 9.12
CA GLN A 923 39.04 1.10 8.59
C GLN A 923 37.99 1.33 9.69
N LEU A 924 38.03 0.59 10.81
CA LEU A 924 37.22 0.88 12.00
C LEU A 924 37.56 2.25 12.59
N VAL A 925 38.85 2.54 12.82
CA VAL A 925 39.31 3.83 13.36
C VAL A 925 39.01 4.98 12.38
N ASP A 926 39.24 4.77 11.09
CA ASP A 926 38.87 5.75 10.04
C ASP A 926 37.34 5.99 9.98
N ALA A 927 36.51 5.04 10.42
CA ALA A 927 35.06 5.14 10.53
C ALA A 927 34.57 5.64 11.91
N GLY A 928 35.47 5.96 12.85
CA GLY A 928 35.14 6.45 14.19
C GLY A 928 34.78 5.36 15.22
N ARG A 929 35.08 4.09 14.93
CA ARG A 929 34.86 2.93 15.82
C ARG A 929 36.15 2.48 16.51
N ALA A 930 35.99 1.76 17.61
CA ALA A 930 37.11 1.14 18.32
C ALA A 930 37.78 0.04 17.47
N PRO A 931 39.12 -0.13 17.52
CA PRO A 931 39.84 -1.10 16.69
C PRO A 931 39.58 -2.57 17.06
N ASP A 932 38.98 -2.82 18.22
CA ASP A 932 38.48 -4.10 18.74
C ASP A 932 36.94 -4.24 18.62
N GLY A 933 36.27 -3.25 18.02
CA GLY A 933 34.81 -3.23 17.84
C GLY A 933 34.24 -4.26 16.86
N ILE A 934 35.10 -5.03 16.18
CA ILE A 934 34.75 -6.24 15.42
C ILE A 934 35.53 -7.42 15.99
N LYS A 935 34.85 -8.56 16.15
CA LYS A 935 35.46 -9.88 16.36
C LYS A 935 35.80 -10.54 15.03
N PHE A 936 37.06 -10.83 14.81
CA PHE A 936 37.55 -11.42 13.56
C PHE A 936 37.59 -12.94 13.66
N ILE A 937 36.85 -13.63 12.79
CA ILE A 937 36.67 -15.08 12.87
C ILE A 937 37.11 -15.74 11.56
N ALA A 938 38.05 -16.69 11.63
CA ALA A 938 38.50 -17.45 10.47
C ALA A 938 37.68 -18.73 10.28
N GLY A 939 37.26 -19.03 9.05
CA GLY A 939 36.71 -20.36 8.73
C GLY A 939 37.78 -21.43 8.84
N PHE A 940 37.46 -22.61 9.40
CA PHE A 940 38.41 -23.73 9.55
C PHE A 940 37.72 -25.08 9.38
N LEU A 941 38.47 -26.11 8.97
CA LEU A 941 38.10 -27.52 9.16
C LEU A 941 39.08 -28.15 10.15
N VAL A 942 38.54 -28.79 11.20
CA VAL A 942 39.31 -29.62 12.13
C VAL A 942 38.98 -31.09 11.91
N ILE A 943 40.01 -31.93 11.84
CA ILE A 943 39.90 -33.39 11.96
C ILE A 943 40.89 -33.81 13.05
N VAL A 944 40.37 -34.15 14.22
CA VAL A 944 41.17 -34.50 15.40
C VAL A 944 40.92 -35.95 15.82
N ASP A 945 41.95 -36.58 16.34
CA ASP A 945 41.90 -37.89 17.02
C ASP A 945 43.06 -37.97 18.03
N GLU A 946 43.26 -39.11 18.69
CA GLU A 946 44.27 -39.31 19.74
C GLU A 946 45.72 -39.16 19.25
N THR A 947 45.97 -39.37 17.95
CA THR A 947 47.29 -39.22 17.32
C THR A 947 47.15 -38.72 15.89
N ASP A 948 48.21 -38.11 15.35
CA ASP A 948 48.23 -37.59 13.98
C ASP A 948 47.96 -38.68 12.94
N ALA A 949 48.46 -39.89 13.17
CA ALA A 949 48.22 -41.04 12.29
C ALA A 949 46.74 -41.45 12.24
N LYS A 950 46.01 -41.34 13.36
CA LYS A 950 44.56 -41.61 13.39
C LYS A 950 43.77 -40.49 12.71
N ALA A 951 44.13 -39.22 12.98
CA ALA A 951 43.48 -38.08 12.34
C ALA A 951 43.70 -38.08 10.81
N GLN A 952 44.90 -38.43 10.34
CA GLN A 952 45.21 -38.61 8.93
C GLN A 952 44.41 -39.77 8.30
N ALA A 953 44.31 -40.92 8.98
CA ALA A 953 43.47 -42.03 8.52
C ALA A 953 41.98 -41.64 8.43
N LYS A 954 41.47 -40.84 9.39
CA LYS A 954 40.11 -40.28 9.38
C LYS A 954 39.89 -39.31 8.21
N TYR A 955 40.88 -38.46 7.91
CA TYR A 955 40.86 -37.61 6.70
C TYR A 955 40.81 -38.44 5.41
N GLU A 956 41.63 -39.49 5.29
CA GLU A 956 41.64 -40.37 4.12
C GLU A 956 40.34 -41.19 3.97
N GLU A 957 39.75 -41.65 5.08
CA GLU A 957 38.43 -42.26 5.10
C GLU A 957 37.37 -41.27 4.59
N HIS A 958 37.27 -40.09 5.18
CA HIS A 958 36.30 -39.06 4.77
C HIS A 958 36.49 -38.66 3.29
N LEU A 959 37.72 -38.54 2.81
CA LEU A 959 38.03 -38.20 1.42
C LEU A 959 37.56 -39.28 0.43
N SER A 960 37.43 -40.55 0.87
CA SER A 960 36.89 -41.63 0.04
C SER A 960 35.38 -41.53 -0.22
N TYR A 961 34.63 -40.81 0.65
CA TYR A 961 33.20 -40.55 0.47
C TYR A 961 32.92 -39.27 -0.34
N ALA A 962 33.91 -38.42 -0.56
CA ALA A 962 33.76 -37.13 -1.24
C ALA A 962 33.13 -37.26 -2.65
N ASP A 963 32.36 -36.25 -3.05
CA ASP A 963 31.76 -36.15 -4.38
C ASP A 963 32.38 -34.98 -5.16
N LEU A 964 33.21 -35.31 -6.16
CA LEU A 964 33.89 -34.31 -6.99
C LEU A 964 32.94 -33.56 -7.95
N GLU A 965 31.81 -34.16 -8.32
CA GLU A 965 30.79 -33.54 -9.17
C GLU A 965 30.00 -32.51 -8.37
N GLY A 966 29.57 -32.88 -7.16
CA GLY A 966 28.97 -31.93 -6.22
C GLY A 966 29.93 -30.81 -5.83
N MET A 967 31.21 -31.12 -5.62
CA MET A 967 32.24 -30.11 -5.35
C MET A 967 32.45 -29.15 -6.53
N ALA A 968 32.42 -29.64 -7.77
CA ALA A 968 32.49 -28.80 -8.97
C ALA A 968 31.27 -27.89 -9.11
N THR A 969 30.13 -28.32 -8.58
CA THR A 969 28.86 -27.58 -8.59
C THR A 969 28.87 -26.41 -7.60
N LEU A 970 29.31 -26.66 -6.36
CA LEU A 970 29.54 -25.59 -5.36
C LEU A 970 30.57 -24.58 -5.86
N PHE A 971 31.71 -25.07 -6.35
CA PHE A 971 32.75 -24.24 -6.95
C PHE A 971 32.21 -23.36 -8.09
N GLY A 972 31.38 -23.91 -8.97
CA GLY A 972 30.73 -23.19 -10.06
C GLY A 972 29.87 -22.02 -9.57
N GLY A 973 29.07 -22.21 -8.52
CA GLY A 973 28.28 -21.13 -7.94
C GLY A 973 29.11 -20.08 -7.20
N TRP A 974 30.16 -20.49 -6.47
CA TRP A 974 31.05 -19.56 -5.74
C TRP A 974 31.89 -18.66 -6.65
N THR A 975 32.23 -19.13 -7.86
CA THR A 975 33.18 -18.46 -8.76
C THR A 975 32.59 -17.99 -10.08
N GLY A 976 31.40 -18.47 -10.46
CA GLY A 976 30.83 -18.32 -11.80
C GLY A 976 31.54 -19.15 -12.89
N ALA A 977 32.57 -19.95 -12.54
CA ALA A 977 33.39 -20.68 -13.49
C ALA A 977 32.93 -22.16 -13.62
N ASP A 978 32.32 -22.48 -14.75
CA ASP A 978 31.90 -23.83 -15.10
C ASP A 978 33.09 -24.73 -15.46
N LEU A 979 33.52 -25.56 -14.50
CA LEU A 979 34.63 -26.50 -14.66
C LEU A 979 34.38 -27.62 -15.69
N SER A 980 33.19 -27.73 -16.29
CA SER A 980 32.94 -28.72 -17.35
C SER A 980 33.51 -28.30 -18.72
N LYS A 981 34.07 -27.09 -18.82
CA LYS A 981 34.60 -26.49 -20.06
C LYS A 981 36.13 -26.63 -20.22
N PHE A 982 36.77 -27.29 -19.26
CA PHE A 982 38.21 -27.50 -19.16
C PHE A 982 38.52 -29.00 -19.18
N GLU A 983 39.65 -29.37 -19.78
CA GLU A 983 40.06 -30.77 -19.89
C GLU A 983 40.50 -31.33 -18.52
N ASP A 984 40.25 -32.61 -18.26
CA ASP A 984 40.48 -33.20 -16.93
C ASP A 984 41.96 -33.23 -16.51
N ASP A 985 42.88 -33.16 -17.47
CA ASP A 985 44.33 -33.09 -17.23
C ASP A 985 44.91 -31.66 -17.34
N GLU A 986 44.11 -30.64 -17.67
CA GLU A 986 44.58 -29.25 -17.87
C GLU A 986 45.26 -28.69 -16.61
N ASP A 987 46.39 -27.97 -16.75
CA ASP A 987 47.10 -27.40 -15.58
C ASP A 987 46.63 -25.98 -15.27
N PHE A 988 45.76 -25.88 -14.27
CA PHE A 988 45.13 -24.63 -13.90
C PHE A 988 46.11 -23.57 -13.39
N SER A 989 47.34 -23.95 -13.04
CA SER A 989 48.47 -23.04 -12.76
C SER A 989 48.69 -21.99 -13.86
N PHE A 990 48.31 -22.31 -15.10
CA PHE A 990 48.51 -21.46 -16.28
C PHE A 990 47.20 -21.00 -16.94
N THR A 991 46.03 -21.38 -16.40
CA THR A 991 44.71 -21.04 -16.98
C THR A 991 44.21 -19.67 -16.54
N ALA A 992 43.33 -19.04 -17.33
CA ALA A 992 42.86 -17.68 -17.10
C ALA A 992 41.85 -17.49 -15.95
N VAL A 993 41.51 -18.54 -15.17
CA VAL A 993 40.53 -18.44 -14.08
C VAL A 993 41.19 -17.85 -12.83
N ALA A 994 41.17 -16.52 -12.72
CA ALA A 994 41.89 -15.75 -11.70
C ALA A 994 41.65 -16.21 -10.24
N GLY A 995 40.43 -16.66 -9.91
CA GLY A 995 40.12 -17.21 -8.58
C GLY A 995 40.88 -18.50 -8.26
N ILE A 996 41.06 -19.39 -9.24
CA ILE A 996 41.78 -20.66 -9.06
C ILE A 996 43.26 -20.40 -8.84
N GLN A 997 43.87 -19.49 -9.61
CA GLN A 997 45.29 -19.15 -9.44
C GLN A 997 45.61 -18.67 -8.02
N SER A 998 44.72 -17.88 -7.39
CA SER A 998 44.92 -17.39 -6.01
C SER A 998 44.88 -18.53 -4.98
N MET A 999 43.99 -19.52 -5.16
CA MET A 999 43.93 -20.72 -4.31
C MET A 999 45.16 -21.61 -4.52
N ILE A 1000 45.57 -21.87 -5.77
CA ILE A 1000 46.80 -22.62 -6.10
C ILE A 1000 48.03 -21.96 -5.47
N GLN A 1001 48.19 -20.63 -5.57
CA GLN A 1001 49.30 -19.89 -4.95
C GLN A 1001 49.30 -19.92 -3.42
N SER A 1002 48.17 -20.26 -2.80
CA SER A 1002 48.05 -20.40 -1.35
C SER A 1002 48.41 -21.84 -0.94
N TRP A 1003 47.79 -22.82 -1.59
CA TRP A 1003 48.08 -24.24 -1.38
C TRP A 1003 49.54 -24.62 -1.72
N SER A 1004 50.18 -23.97 -2.70
CA SER A 1004 51.60 -24.21 -3.03
C SER A 1004 52.58 -23.83 -1.90
N LYS A 1005 52.11 -23.06 -0.91
CA LYS A 1005 52.84 -22.73 0.32
C LYS A 1005 52.38 -23.55 1.52
N THR A 1006 51.08 -23.81 1.65
CA THR A 1006 50.49 -24.40 2.86
C THR A 1006 50.37 -25.92 2.82
N ILE A 1007 50.28 -26.53 1.63
CA ILE A 1007 50.28 -27.99 1.46
C ILE A 1007 51.73 -28.46 1.28
N PRO A 1008 52.27 -29.34 2.15
CA PRO A 1008 53.62 -29.87 2.02
C PRO A 1008 53.84 -30.59 0.67
N ASN A 1009 55.04 -30.47 0.11
CA ASN A 1009 55.47 -31.13 -1.14
C ASN A 1009 54.63 -30.81 -2.39
N SER A 1010 53.82 -29.74 -2.36
CA SER A 1010 52.95 -29.34 -3.47
C SER A 1010 53.67 -28.59 -4.61
N ASN A 1011 54.85 -28.03 -4.35
CA ASN A 1011 55.63 -27.26 -5.32
C ASN A 1011 56.03 -28.09 -6.54
N GLY A 1012 55.71 -27.58 -7.73
CA GLY A 1012 56.06 -28.21 -9.02
C GLY A 1012 55.12 -29.33 -9.49
N LEU A 1013 54.00 -29.57 -8.80
CA LEU A 1013 52.99 -30.55 -9.22
C LEU A 1013 51.93 -29.91 -10.13
N LYS A 1014 51.45 -30.66 -11.14
CA LYS A 1014 50.37 -30.23 -12.07
C LYS A 1014 49.06 -30.03 -11.29
N TRP A 1015 48.43 -28.87 -11.41
CA TRP A 1015 47.17 -28.56 -10.72
C TRP A 1015 45.99 -28.85 -11.63
N THR A 1016 45.63 -30.13 -11.74
CA THR A 1016 44.51 -30.58 -12.57
C THR A 1016 43.15 -30.30 -11.92
N LYS A 1017 42.10 -30.24 -12.74
CA LYS A 1017 40.69 -30.16 -12.32
C LYS A 1017 40.36 -31.15 -11.21
N ARG A 1018 40.73 -32.43 -11.39
CA ARG A 1018 40.55 -33.48 -10.37
C ARG A 1018 41.25 -33.11 -9.05
N ARG A 1019 42.49 -32.63 -9.10
CA ARG A 1019 43.24 -32.24 -7.90
C ARG A 1019 42.55 -31.10 -7.16
N ILE A 1020 42.17 -30.03 -7.86
CA ILE A 1020 41.51 -28.86 -7.24
C ILE A 1020 40.22 -29.28 -6.54
N LEU A 1021 39.42 -30.14 -7.18
CA LEU A 1021 38.20 -30.66 -6.58
C LEU A 1021 38.46 -31.55 -5.35
N GLN A 1022 39.52 -32.37 -5.36
CA GLN A 1022 39.95 -33.12 -4.17
C GLN A 1022 40.44 -32.19 -3.05
N GLU A 1023 41.18 -31.13 -3.38
CA GLU A 1023 41.67 -30.14 -2.41
C GLU A 1023 40.59 -29.17 -1.90
N LEU A 1024 39.38 -29.19 -2.48
CA LEU A 1024 38.18 -28.52 -1.94
C LEU A 1024 37.21 -29.48 -1.21
N SER A 1025 37.28 -30.79 -1.51
CA SER A 1025 36.26 -31.79 -1.14
C SER A 1025 35.91 -31.89 0.35
N LEU A 1026 36.86 -31.55 1.23
CA LEU A 1026 36.68 -31.55 2.68
C LEU A 1026 36.94 -30.13 3.21
N GLY A 1027 35.90 -29.47 3.70
CA GLY A 1027 35.97 -28.09 4.24
C GLY A 1027 35.90 -26.97 3.21
N GLY A 1028 35.67 -27.26 1.92
CA GLY A 1028 35.50 -26.24 0.88
C GLY A 1028 36.74 -25.36 0.73
N VAL A 1029 36.55 -24.04 0.86
CA VAL A 1029 37.61 -23.02 0.76
C VAL A 1029 38.30 -22.71 2.11
N HIS A 1030 38.07 -23.50 3.16
CA HIS A 1030 38.69 -23.28 4.47
C HIS A 1030 40.08 -23.93 4.60
N PRO A 1031 41.00 -23.34 5.40
CA PRO A 1031 42.19 -24.01 5.89
C PRO A 1031 41.83 -25.22 6.77
N ARG A 1032 42.76 -26.17 6.86
CA ARG A 1032 42.59 -27.45 7.58
C ARG A 1032 43.60 -27.59 8.72
N ALA A 1033 43.16 -28.13 9.86
CA ALA A 1033 44.01 -28.71 10.88
C ALA A 1033 43.65 -30.20 11.03
N ILE A 1034 44.62 -31.06 10.78
CA ILE A 1034 44.48 -32.53 10.82
C ILE A 1034 45.61 -33.03 11.73
N GLY A 1035 45.28 -33.67 12.85
CA GLY A 1035 46.32 -34.13 13.77
C GLY A 1035 45.84 -34.58 15.15
N SER A 1036 46.80 -34.79 16.04
CA SER A 1036 46.60 -34.94 17.48
C SER A 1036 46.03 -33.64 18.10
N PRO A 1037 45.53 -33.66 19.36
CA PRO A 1037 45.03 -32.45 20.01
C PRO A 1037 46.10 -31.36 20.12
N GLN A 1038 47.36 -31.75 20.32
CA GLN A 1038 48.48 -30.84 20.42
C GLN A 1038 48.79 -30.24 19.05
N THR A 1039 48.89 -31.05 18.00
CA THR A 1039 49.13 -30.58 16.62
C THR A 1039 48.04 -29.61 16.15
N VAL A 1040 46.77 -29.90 16.44
CA VAL A 1040 45.64 -29.03 16.07
C VAL A 1040 45.65 -27.73 16.89
N ALA A 1041 45.93 -27.80 18.20
CA ALA A 1041 46.07 -26.61 19.04
C ALA A 1041 47.24 -25.70 18.60
N ASP A 1042 48.42 -26.28 18.30
CA ASP A 1042 49.59 -25.57 17.78
C ASP A 1042 49.28 -24.82 16.46
N ILE A 1043 48.44 -25.40 15.60
CA ILE A 1043 47.98 -24.75 14.35
C ILE A 1043 47.03 -23.59 14.65
N LEU A 1044 46.04 -23.78 15.53
CA LEU A 1044 45.05 -22.75 15.86
C LEU A 1044 45.68 -21.56 16.60
N GLU A 1045 46.54 -21.81 17.59
CA GLU A 1045 47.30 -20.76 18.29
C GLU A 1045 48.18 -19.96 17.33
N LYS A 1046 48.91 -20.64 16.42
CA LYS A 1046 49.68 -19.96 15.37
C LYS A 1046 48.80 -19.08 14.46
N TRP A 1047 47.56 -19.49 14.17
CA TRP A 1047 46.64 -18.67 13.39
C TRP A 1047 46.17 -17.43 14.18
N VAL A 1048 45.90 -17.53 15.47
CA VAL A 1048 45.61 -16.36 16.33
C VAL A 1048 46.81 -15.40 16.36
N ASP A 1049 48.01 -15.91 16.67
CA ASP A 1049 49.25 -15.12 16.80
C ASP A 1049 49.61 -14.34 15.52
N ILE A 1050 49.47 -14.96 14.35
CA ILE A 1050 49.90 -14.37 13.08
C ILE A 1050 48.79 -13.56 12.41
N ALA A 1051 47.53 -13.97 12.56
CA ALA A 1051 46.40 -13.32 11.90
C ALA A 1051 45.68 -12.28 12.76
N ASP A 1052 45.96 -12.17 14.07
CA ASP A 1052 45.29 -11.23 14.99
C ASP A 1052 43.75 -11.43 15.01
N ILE A 1053 43.32 -12.69 14.91
CA ILE A 1053 41.91 -13.10 14.90
C ILE A 1053 41.41 -13.42 16.31
N ASP A 1054 40.15 -13.09 16.60
CA ASP A 1054 39.49 -13.40 17.87
C ASP A 1054 39.00 -14.85 17.94
N GLY A 1055 38.78 -15.55 16.82
CA GLY A 1055 38.11 -16.86 16.86
C GLY A 1055 38.04 -17.66 15.55
N PHE A 1056 37.30 -18.77 15.61
CA PHE A 1056 37.16 -19.72 14.50
C PHE A 1056 35.71 -20.14 14.25
N ASN A 1057 35.32 -20.28 12.98
CA ASN A 1057 34.06 -20.87 12.56
C ASN A 1057 34.33 -22.26 11.94
N PHE A 1058 34.00 -23.30 12.69
CA PHE A 1058 34.38 -24.67 12.40
C PHE A 1058 33.37 -25.36 11.48
N SER A 1059 33.82 -25.62 10.25
CA SER A 1059 33.17 -26.50 9.28
C SER A 1059 33.47 -27.96 9.57
N TYR A 1060 32.55 -28.83 9.14
CA TYR A 1060 32.59 -30.27 9.43
C TYR A 1060 32.79 -31.13 8.17
N THR A 1061 33.27 -32.36 8.41
CA THR A 1061 33.18 -33.46 7.44
C THR A 1061 32.01 -34.39 7.75
N VAL A 1062 31.68 -34.59 9.03
CA VAL A 1062 30.63 -35.49 9.50
C VAL A 1062 29.92 -34.81 10.68
N THR A 1063 28.60 -34.63 10.62
CA THR A 1063 27.83 -33.99 11.71
C THR A 1063 26.96 -35.03 12.45
N PRO A 1064 26.92 -35.04 13.79
CA PRO A 1064 27.64 -34.15 14.73
C PRO A 1064 29.12 -34.54 14.98
N GLY A 1065 29.59 -35.67 14.45
CA GLY A 1065 30.84 -36.34 14.84
C GLY A 1065 32.11 -35.45 14.88
N THR A 1066 32.30 -34.54 13.91
CA THR A 1066 33.43 -33.59 13.93
C THR A 1066 33.42 -32.72 15.19
N PHE A 1067 32.26 -32.26 15.64
CA PHE A 1067 32.12 -31.45 16.85
C PHE A 1067 32.28 -32.31 18.12
N GLU A 1068 31.77 -33.53 18.12
CA GLU A 1068 31.96 -34.48 19.24
C GLU A 1068 33.45 -34.82 19.45
N ASP A 1069 34.21 -35.05 18.37
CA ASP A 1069 35.66 -35.26 18.41
C ASP A 1069 36.39 -34.00 18.92
N MET A 1070 36.00 -32.80 18.49
CA MET A 1070 36.58 -31.55 19.02
C MET A 1070 36.36 -31.39 20.53
N ILE A 1071 35.14 -31.65 21.02
CA ILE A 1071 34.79 -31.55 22.45
C ILE A 1071 35.55 -32.60 23.27
N LYS A 1072 35.71 -33.81 22.72
CA LYS A 1072 36.38 -34.95 23.36
C LYS A 1072 37.90 -34.84 23.39
N TYR A 1073 38.51 -34.34 22.32
CA TYR A 1073 39.95 -34.39 22.10
C TYR A 1073 40.63 -33.02 22.10
N LEU A 1074 40.14 -32.05 21.32
CA LEU A 1074 40.79 -30.74 21.15
C LEU A 1074 40.56 -29.78 22.33
N PHE A 1075 39.29 -29.57 22.70
CA PHE A 1075 38.92 -28.58 23.72
C PHE A 1075 39.58 -28.82 25.09
N PRO A 1076 39.79 -30.07 25.57
CA PRO A 1076 40.57 -30.32 26.78
C PRO A 1076 42.04 -29.86 26.71
N GLU A 1077 42.69 -29.96 25.55
CA GLU A 1077 44.06 -29.48 25.36
C GLU A 1077 44.11 -27.94 25.31
N LEU A 1078 43.19 -27.30 24.57
CA LEU A 1078 43.08 -25.83 24.54
C LEU A 1078 42.80 -25.25 25.94
N ARG A 1079 41.91 -25.88 26.74
CA ARG A 1079 41.62 -25.48 28.13
C ARG A 1079 42.85 -25.66 29.04
N LYS A 1080 43.60 -26.75 28.86
CA LYS A 1080 44.87 -27.01 29.57
C LYS A 1080 45.95 -25.97 29.24
N ARG A 1081 45.92 -25.37 28.04
CA ARG A 1081 46.80 -24.27 27.62
C ARG A 1081 46.31 -22.88 28.06
N GLY A 1082 45.05 -22.75 28.49
CA GLY A 1082 44.45 -21.48 28.91
C GLY A 1082 43.99 -20.58 27.77
N VAL A 1083 43.96 -21.08 26.53
CA VAL A 1083 43.62 -20.31 25.33
C VAL A 1083 42.13 -20.32 24.97
N ILE A 1084 41.30 -21.05 25.73
CA ILE A 1084 39.82 -21.10 25.63
C ILE A 1084 39.24 -21.22 27.06
N TRP A 1085 38.01 -20.74 27.29
CA TRP A 1085 37.33 -20.81 28.59
C TRP A 1085 36.88 -22.23 28.99
N ALA A 1086 36.61 -22.37 30.29
CA ALA A 1086 35.99 -23.57 30.87
C ALA A 1086 34.44 -23.53 30.86
N ASP A 1087 33.84 -22.35 30.94
CA ASP A 1087 32.40 -22.11 30.82
C ASP A 1087 32.16 -20.68 30.29
N TYR A 1088 30.92 -20.37 29.87
CA TYR A 1088 30.52 -19.06 29.35
C TYR A 1088 30.81 -17.94 30.37
N ASP A 1089 31.37 -16.81 29.91
CA ASP A 1089 31.67 -15.62 30.72
C ASP A 1089 30.40 -15.06 31.41
N VAL A 1090 29.28 -15.03 30.68
CA VAL A 1090 27.96 -14.75 31.22
C VAL A 1090 27.04 -15.95 30.95
N PRO A 1091 26.88 -16.89 31.91
CA PRO A 1091 25.96 -18.03 31.77
C PRO A 1091 24.50 -17.58 31.70
N GLY A 1092 23.77 -17.97 30.65
CA GLY A 1092 22.46 -17.39 30.34
C GLY A 1092 22.52 -15.93 29.84
N GLY A 1093 23.72 -15.48 29.49
CA GLY A 1093 24.00 -14.18 28.88
C GLY A 1093 23.43 -14.04 27.48
N ALA A 1094 23.54 -12.82 26.96
CA ALA A 1094 23.31 -12.53 25.55
C ALA A 1094 24.49 -13.01 24.70
N ALA A 1095 24.28 -13.18 23.40
CA ALA A 1095 25.35 -13.46 22.46
C ALA A 1095 26.39 -12.32 22.51
N ARG A 1096 25.94 -11.06 22.44
CA ARG A 1096 26.81 -9.88 22.51
C ARG A 1096 27.65 -9.76 23.81
N GLU A 1097 27.15 -10.27 24.94
CA GLU A 1097 27.90 -10.31 26.20
C GLU A 1097 29.04 -11.33 26.06
N ASN A 1098 28.70 -12.58 25.74
CA ASN A 1098 29.68 -13.67 25.66
C ASN A 1098 30.72 -13.50 24.54
N TYR A 1099 30.37 -12.95 23.37
CA TYR A 1099 31.32 -12.78 22.25
C TYR A 1099 32.38 -11.69 22.51
N PHE A 1100 32.10 -10.72 23.38
CA PHE A 1100 33.00 -9.59 23.63
C PHE A 1100 33.74 -9.68 24.96
N MET A 1101 33.10 -10.24 26.01
CA MET A 1101 33.66 -10.37 27.36
C MET A 1101 34.20 -9.03 27.91
N ASP A 1102 33.54 -7.92 27.54
CA ASP A 1102 33.98 -6.55 27.83
C ASP A 1102 33.26 -5.90 29.03
N GLY A 1103 32.33 -6.63 29.66
CA GLY A 1103 31.50 -6.13 30.77
C GLY A 1103 30.50 -5.04 30.40
N LYS A 1104 30.40 -4.62 29.13
CA LYS A 1104 29.55 -3.49 28.69
C LYS A 1104 28.08 -3.88 28.47
N GLY A 1105 27.74 -5.15 28.66
CA GLY A 1105 26.37 -5.67 28.64
C GLY A 1105 25.87 -6.05 27.24
N PRO A 1106 24.54 -6.21 27.06
CA PRO A 1106 23.97 -6.89 25.90
C PRO A 1106 23.64 -5.98 24.72
N GLN A 1107 23.74 -4.65 24.85
CA GLN A 1107 23.41 -3.69 23.80
C GLN A 1107 24.65 -3.28 22.99
N VAL A 1108 24.43 -2.74 21.79
CA VAL A 1108 25.49 -2.19 20.93
C VAL A 1108 26.33 -1.11 21.66
N ARG A 1109 27.62 -1.02 21.33
CA ARG A 1109 28.52 -0.01 21.94
C ARG A 1109 28.24 1.38 21.37
N ASP A 1110 28.56 2.43 22.16
CA ASP A 1110 28.25 3.83 21.84
C ASP A 1110 28.89 4.34 20.52
N ASP A 1111 29.95 3.69 20.03
CA ASP A 1111 30.62 3.98 18.75
C ASP A 1111 29.94 3.29 17.53
N HIS A 1112 29.08 2.30 17.76
CA HIS A 1112 28.38 1.60 16.69
C HIS A 1112 27.23 2.45 16.13
N PRO A 1113 27.02 2.52 14.80
CA PRO A 1113 25.99 3.38 14.21
C PRO A 1113 24.58 3.15 14.74
N ALA A 1114 24.25 1.95 15.22
CA ALA A 1114 22.95 1.68 15.83
C ALA A 1114 22.72 2.46 17.13
N ALA A 1115 23.76 2.65 17.97
CA ALA A 1115 23.65 3.38 19.24
C ALA A 1115 23.24 4.84 19.05
N SER A 1116 23.63 5.47 17.92
CA SER A 1116 23.20 6.83 17.56
C SER A 1116 21.67 6.99 17.42
N TYR A 1117 20.95 5.88 17.18
CA TYR A 1117 19.50 5.86 17.11
C TYR A 1117 18.84 5.52 18.45
N LYS A 1118 19.58 5.09 19.48
CA LYS A 1118 19.01 4.70 20.76
C LYS A 1118 18.23 5.85 21.37
N TRP A 1119 16.96 5.59 21.62
CA TRP A 1119 16.20 6.43 22.53
C TRP A 1119 16.57 6.04 23.95
N LYS A 1120 17.45 6.85 24.55
CA LYS A 1120 17.59 6.95 26.01
C LYS A 1120 16.28 7.56 26.52
#